data_AF-A0A1F3M9R3-F1
#
_entry.id   AF-A0A1F3M9R3-F1
#
_cell.length_a   1.000
_cell.length_b   1.000
_cell.length_c   1.000
_cell.angle_alpha   90.00
_cell.angle_beta   90.00
_cell.angle_gamma   90.00
#
_symmetry.space_group_name_H-M   'P 1'
#
loop_
_entity.id
_entity.type
_entity.pdbx_description
1 polymer ?
#
loop_
_entity_poly.entity_id
_entity_poly.type
_entity_poly.pdbx_seq_one_letter_code
_entity_poly.pdbx_strand_id
1 'polypeptide(L)'
;MIKYLATLIILCSVYTIQAQWNENAGLIPSLLEHAKITASSGDKVQLLIDQNMDTYWESENPLPTNYLTQPMLNILRNQELFSVTPASTSLALAMDGNTDTKSTIIGKEIKVDFSKPEKVSWLHVKIKTNDPVTITLFTNSQPQQLVFLPSENYQLKSIELDPKDPIVELKLSCDSPYDLFELGMMTGNPVEFVTFDLGKPKKIGWVSTRHYNGDGVLSIQILGSVDGQKWTVLANPQPHATAFIPVIVNPEINVRYIKLEFVLEAKPYQKARLMEIAAYDKYGPFGPPPAASPAKNTFGESMGINAFWGWGYSVYSDLLTPEQGPGLFNQVANLARNYHRIDWDIENPQQTADFNHRPKYGETSGPHWMNWDREYVKWKEAGFTIDASITFDKTTFSDKAWKNPEKEAYAYGNAFAKHFVNQENFISTIEIGNEPWEYSGPVYQAVLKGLGSGIKGVSPAVTILPCAVQAFDKGLSLNNYVSKYLTSETSQVIDGLNTHIYPYIFVADGKRRAINPEDPRSEVWSLNNLNRFRDVNMPGKMLAVTEYGYDSEGGGEDCTHDECVSEEEQAMYGTRMTLMLSRLGADAFYWYFFSNVDYISMLHNRSGLTASYSGGFEEKSAFSAFKKLKVHLGNLYFNKVVLENDQAYVYAFADGQGKIKKLIAWRLTSENHTKTMWIDIPFKASNIDTEFIVDTQSQSGQVPSYSLQTNAIRIALTGNPVIITVID
;
A
#
# COMPACT_ATOMS: atom_id res chain seq x y z
N MET A 1 -9.35 23.57 -71.40
CA MET A 1 -9.75 23.93 -70.02
C MET A 1 -10.42 22.71 -69.41
N ILE A 2 -10.12 22.41 -68.15
CA ILE A 2 -10.57 21.23 -67.38
C ILE A 2 -9.71 19.96 -67.60
N LYS A 3 -8.44 20.05 -67.17
CA LYS A 3 -7.82 19.02 -66.32
C LYS A 3 -7.85 19.59 -64.90
N TYR A 4 -7.86 18.73 -63.87
CA TYR A 4 -8.10 19.02 -62.44
C TYR A 4 -9.55 18.88 -61.98
N LEU A 5 -10.03 17.63 -61.92
CA LEU A 5 -11.06 17.22 -60.96
C LEU A 5 -10.79 15.78 -60.51
N ALA A 6 -9.57 15.53 -60.03
CA ALA A 6 -9.14 14.22 -59.53
C ALA A 6 -8.17 14.42 -58.37
N THR A 7 -8.64 15.02 -57.26
CA THR A 7 -7.90 15.02 -55.98
C THR A 7 -8.88 15.26 -54.84
N LEU A 8 -8.83 14.41 -53.82
CA LEU A 8 -9.50 14.49 -52.51
C LEU A 8 -10.99 14.08 -52.41
N ILE A 9 -11.29 12.82 -52.73
CA ILE A 9 -12.19 12.04 -51.87
C ILE A 9 -11.32 10.96 -51.23
N ILE A 10 -10.55 11.35 -50.22
CA ILE A 10 -10.06 10.38 -49.24
C ILE A 10 -11.28 10.06 -48.39
N LEU A 11 -11.80 8.85 -48.56
CA LEU A 11 -12.63 8.20 -47.57
C LEU A 11 -11.87 8.24 -46.23
N CYS A 12 -12.14 9.25 -45.41
CA CYS A 12 -11.99 9.14 -43.97
C CYS A 12 -13.12 8.21 -43.49
N SER A 13 -13.01 6.93 -43.82
CA SER A 13 -13.56 5.88 -42.97
C SER A 13 -12.76 5.96 -41.68
N VAL A 14 -13.23 6.83 -40.78
CA VAL A 14 -12.88 6.83 -39.38
C VAL A 14 -13.36 5.48 -38.87
N TYR A 15 -12.52 4.46 -39.02
CA TYR A 15 -12.58 3.33 -38.11
C TYR A 15 -12.32 3.94 -36.74
N THR A 16 -13.39 4.21 -36.00
CA THR A 16 -13.32 4.30 -34.56
C THR A 16 -12.79 2.95 -34.12
N ILE A 17 -11.46 2.85 -34.00
CA ILE A 17 -10.83 1.81 -33.21
C ILE A 17 -11.40 2.06 -31.82
N GLN A 18 -12.46 1.33 -31.46
CA GLN A 18 -12.83 1.24 -30.06
C GLN A 18 -11.56 0.76 -29.37
N ALA A 19 -11.00 1.58 -28.50
CA ALA A 19 -9.85 1.19 -27.70
C ALA A 19 -10.23 -0.13 -27.02
N GLN A 20 -9.44 -1.17 -27.29
CA GLN A 20 -9.68 -2.47 -26.69
C GLN A 20 -9.56 -2.31 -25.18
N TRP A 21 -10.60 -2.72 -24.45
CA TRP A 21 -10.61 -2.68 -22.99
C TRP A 21 -9.35 -3.35 -22.44
N ASN A 22 -8.62 -2.63 -21.60
CA ASN A 22 -7.40 -3.10 -20.96
C ASN A 22 -7.63 -3.19 -19.45
N GLU A 23 -7.85 -4.42 -18.98
CA GLU A 23 -8.10 -4.74 -17.58
C GLU A 23 -6.96 -4.30 -16.64
N ASN A 24 -5.76 -4.11 -17.16
CA ASN A 24 -4.55 -3.86 -16.38
C ASN A 24 -3.95 -2.47 -16.63
N ALA A 25 -4.70 -1.56 -17.27
CA ALA A 25 -4.22 -0.23 -17.66
C ALA A 25 -3.70 0.62 -16.48
N GLY A 26 -4.18 0.39 -15.26
CA GLY A 26 -3.72 1.09 -14.07
C GLY A 26 -2.44 0.55 -13.43
N LEU A 27 -2.10 -0.72 -13.69
CA LEU A 27 -1.00 -1.40 -13.00
C LEU A 27 0.36 -0.90 -13.46
N ILE A 28 1.27 -0.78 -12.49
CA ILE A 28 2.69 -0.65 -12.76
C ILE A 28 3.33 -2.03 -12.56
N PRO A 29 3.84 -2.68 -13.62
CA PRO A 29 4.49 -3.97 -13.47
C PRO A 29 5.77 -3.83 -12.66
N SER A 30 6.06 -4.83 -11.81
CA SER A 30 7.33 -4.87 -11.12
C SER A 30 8.48 -4.97 -12.11
N LEU A 31 9.59 -4.29 -11.81
CA LEU A 31 10.82 -4.41 -12.58
C LEU A 31 11.41 -5.83 -12.55
N LEU A 32 10.92 -6.68 -11.64
CA LEU A 32 11.28 -8.09 -11.45
C LEU A 32 10.42 -9.08 -12.23
N GLU A 33 9.33 -8.67 -12.88
CA GLU A 33 8.36 -9.57 -13.55
C GLU A 33 9.01 -10.51 -14.59
N HIS A 34 10.14 -10.11 -15.16
CA HIS A 34 10.90 -10.90 -16.13
C HIS A 34 12.35 -11.14 -15.70
N ALA A 35 12.65 -11.00 -14.41
CA ALA A 35 13.97 -11.26 -13.89
C ALA A 35 14.31 -12.75 -13.99
N LYS A 36 15.58 -13.05 -14.29
CA LYS A 36 16.09 -14.41 -14.10
C LYS A 36 16.37 -14.61 -12.62
N ILE A 37 15.73 -15.61 -12.02
CA ILE A 37 15.83 -15.89 -10.59
C ILE A 37 16.74 -17.09 -10.36
N THR A 38 17.66 -16.98 -9.41
CA THR A 38 18.52 -18.06 -8.94
C THR A 38 18.56 -18.05 -7.42
N ALA A 39 18.43 -19.21 -6.78
CA ALA A 39 18.60 -19.36 -5.34
C ALA A 39 19.88 -20.13 -5.01
N SER A 40 20.39 -19.97 -3.79
CA SER A 40 21.46 -20.80 -3.23
C SER A 40 21.06 -22.27 -3.14
N SER A 41 19.80 -22.53 -2.80
CA SER A 41 19.20 -23.85 -2.70
C SER A 41 17.66 -23.77 -2.87
N GLY A 42 17.00 -24.92 -2.90
CA GLY A 42 15.53 -25.00 -2.99
C GLY A 42 14.99 -24.70 -4.40
N ASP A 43 13.77 -25.17 -4.63
CA ASP A 43 13.07 -25.05 -5.92
C ASP A 43 11.97 -24.00 -5.87
N LYS A 44 11.24 -23.83 -6.99
CA LYS A 44 10.05 -22.98 -7.12
C LYS A 44 10.29 -21.47 -6.96
N VAL A 45 11.49 -21.01 -7.32
CA VAL A 45 11.85 -19.58 -7.31
C VAL A 45 10.91 -18.69 -8.13
N GLN A 46 10.19 -19.24 -9.11
CA GLN A 46 9.20 -18.51 -9.91
C GLN A 46 7.98 -18.04 -9.11
N LEU A 47 7.72 -18.63 -7.93
CA LEU A 47 6.61 -18.21 -7.05
C LEU A 47 6.87 -16.84 -6.40
N LEU A 48 8.12 -16.36 -6.42
CA LEU A 48 8.52 -15.13 -5.76
C LEU A 48 8.08 -13.83 -6.45
N ILE A 49 7.50 -13.95 -7.64
CA ILE A 49 7.03 -12.86 -8.50
C ILE A 49 5.67 -13.20 -9.15
N ASP A 50 4.93 -14.15 -8.58
CA ASP A 50 3.67 -14.64 -9.14
C ASP A 50 2.45 -13.80 -8.71
N GLN A 51 2.66 -12.76 -7.88
CA GLN A 51 1.64 -11.87 -7.31
C GLN A 51 0.69 -12.59 -6.34
N ASN A 52 1.05 -13.80 -5.89
CA ASN A 52 0.32 -14.55 -4.90
C ASN A 52 1.06 -14.47 -3.56
N MET A 53 0.52 -13.64 -2.67
CA MET A 53 1.14 -13.37 -1.37
C MET A 53 1.12 -14.58 -0.41
N ASP A 54 0.58 -15.73 -0.82
CA ASP A 54 0.48 -16.97 -0.03
C ASP A 54 1.34 -18.12 -0.60
N THR A 55 1.99 -17.95 -1.76
CA THR A 55 3.02 -18.89 -2.27
C THR A 55 4.39 -18.49 -1.74
N TYR A 56 5.38 -19.39 -1.84
CA TYR A 56 6.73 -19.13 -1.36
C TYR A 56 7.80 -20.01 -2.00
N TRP A 57 9.01 -19.48 -2.04
CA TRP A 57 10.24 -20.27 -2.09
C TRP A 57 10.67 -20.60 -0.66
N GLU A 58 11.20 -21.81 -0.47
CA GLU A 58 11.82 -22.27 0.76
C GLU A 58 13.20 -22.84 0.43
N SER A 59 14.21 -22.42 1.17
CA SER A 59 15.56 -22.97 1.02
C SER A 59 15.63 -24.43 1.45
N GLU A 60 16.68 -25.13 1.04
CA GLU A 60 17.11 -26.32 1.78
C GLU A 60 17.66 -25.93 3.16
N ASN A 61 17.95 -26.93 3.99
CA ASN A 61 18.61 -26.73 5.28
C ASN A 61 20.12 -26.98 5.16
N PRO A 62 20.98 -25.99 5.44
CA PRO A 62 22.43 -26.18 5.42
C PRO A 62 22.92 -27.26 6.40
N LEU A 63 22.36 -27.28 7.61
CA LEU A 63 22.63 -28.30 8.62
C LEU A 63 21.50 -29.34 8.67
N PRO A 64 21.80 -30.63 8.92
CA PRO A 64 23.09 -31.11 9.42
C PRO A 64 24.19 -31.28 8.35
N THR A 65 23.87 -31.63 7.09
CA THR A 65 24.89 -32.14 6.15
C THR A 65 25.09 -31.35 4.87
N ASN A 66 24.13 -30.53 4.42
CA ASN A 66 24.23 -29.90 3.10
C ASN A 66 25.39 -28.89 3.00
N TYR A 67 25.80 -28.29 4.13
CA TYR A 67 26.96 -27.39 4.20
C TYR A 67 28.29 -28.07 3.81
N LEU A 68 28.40 -29.40 3.94
CA LEU A 68 29.64 -30.13 3.65
C LEU A 68 30.13 -29.88 2.22
N THR A 69 29.19 -29.74 1.30
CA THR A 69 29.49 -29.49 -0.12
C THR A 69 29.74 -28.01 -0.44
N GLN A 70 29.37 -27.09 0.46
CA GLN A 70 29.37 -25.64 0.23
C GLN A 70 30.72 -25.01 0.64
N PRO A 71 31.55 -24.53 -0.31
CA PRO A 71 32.88 -24.00 0.03
C PRO A 71 32.88 -22.74 0.90
N MET A 72 31.75 -22.01 0.92
CA MET A 72 31.59 -20.83 1.78
C MET A 72 31.35 -21.18 3.25
N LEU A 73 30.80 -22.37 3.54
CA LEU A 73 30.47 -22.78 4.90
C LEU A 73 31.44 -23.83 5.43
N ASN A 74 31.87 -24.78 4.60
CA ASN A 74 32.85 -25.80 4.97
C ASN A 74 34.27 -25.33 4.64
N ILE A 75 35.02 -24.89 5.66
CA ILE A 75 36.38 -24.36 5.48
C ILE A 75 37.33 -25.38 4.83
N LEU A 76 37.10 -26.68 5.04
CA LEU A 76 37.94 -27.75 4.54
C LEU A 76 37.79 -27.98 3.01
N ARG A 77 36.84 -27.30 2.38
CA ARG A 77 36.69 -27.25 0.91
C ARG A 77 37.65 -26.26 0.26
N ASN A 78 38.28 -25.37 1.04
CA ASN A 78 39.21 -24.37 0.53
C ASN A 78 40.65 -24.69 0.99
N GLN A 79 41.40 -25.36 0.11
CA GLN A 79 42.76 -25.81 0.38
C GLN A 79 43.77 -24.67 0.59
N GLU A 80 43.44 -23.43 0.26
CA GLU A 80 44.29 -22.27 0.55
C GLU A 80 44.23 -21.84 2.02
N LEU A 81 43.23 -22.32 2.79
CA LEU A 81 43.00 -21.91 4.17
C LEU A 81 43.67 -22.83 5.19
N PHE A 82 44.20 -23.99 4.78
CA PHE A 82 44.84 -24.94 5.68
C PHE A 82 45.96 -25.73 4.98
N SER A 83 46.78 -26.41 5.77
CA SER A 83 47.77 -27.38 5.27
C SER A 83 47.61 -28.72 5.99
N VAL A 84 47.99 -29.81 5.32
CA VAL A 84 47.91 -31.17 5.87
C VAL A 84 49.30 -31.71 6.11
N THR A 85 49.56 -32.20 7.33
CA THR A 85 50.82 -32.83 7.73
C THR A 85 50.59 -34.30 8.10
N PRO A 86 51.36 -35.26 7.56
CA PRO A 86 52.44 -35.07 6.58
C PRO A 86 51.90 -34.75 5.17
N ALA A 87 52.63 -33.93 4.41
CA ALA A 87 52.22 -33.47 3.07
C ALA A 87 52.02 -34.59 2.04
N SER A 88 52.53 -35.80 2.30
CA SER A 88 52.29 -37.00 1.48
C SER A 88 50.88 -37.57 1.61
N THR A 89 50.11 -37.16 2.63
CA THR A 89 48.75 -37.63 2.87
C THR A 89 47.75 -36.71 2.20
N SER A 90 46.94 -37.25 1.28
CA SER A 90 45.82 -36.51 0.70
C SER A 90 44.53 -36.77 1.48
N LEU A 91 43.84 -35.70 1.85
CA LEU A 91 42.50 -35.74 2.45
C LEU A 91 41.40 -35.29 1.46
N ALA A 92 41.73 -35.12 0.18
CA ALA A 92 40.83 -34.51 -0.80
C ALA A 92 39.49 -35.25 -0.91
N LEU A 93 39.51 -36.59 -0.88
CA LEU A 93 38.30 -37.43 -0.94
C LEU A 93 37.54 -37.49 0.39
N ALA A 94 38.16 -37.10 1.51
CA ALA A 94 37.50 -37.00 2.80
C ALA A 94 36.93 -35.60 3.07
N MET A 95 37.29 -34.62 2.25
CA MET A 95 36.89 -33.21 2.37
C MET A 95 36.11 -32.74 1.13
N ASP A 96 35.66 -33.66 0.28
CA ASP A 96 34.91 -33.33 -0.94
C ASP A 96 33.41 -33.07 -0.68
N GLY A 97 32.93 -33.38 0.53
CA GLY A 97 31.54 -33.29 0.95
C GLY A 97 30.68 -34.47 0.51
N ASN A 98 31.27 -35.51 -0.07
CA ASN A 98 30.61 -36.76 -0.38
C ASN A 98 30.93 -37.79 0.71
N THR A 99 29.93 -38.09 1.54
CA THR A 99 30.16 -38.96 2.70
C THR A 99 30.48 -40.42 2.36
N ASP A 100 30.50 -40.81 1.07
CA ASP A 100 30.77 -42.18 0.62
C ASP A 100 32.14 -42.34 -0.10
N THR A 101 32.81 -41.24 -0.44
CA THR A 101 34.23 -41.27 -0.85
C THR A 101 35.12 -41.38 0.38
N LYS A 102 36.38 -41.80 0.21
CA LYS A 102 37.29 -42.00 1.35
C LYS A 102 38.75 -41.69 1.04
N SER A 103 39.44 -41.24 2.07
CA SER A 103 40.91 -41.18 2.13
C SER A 103 41.42 -42.22 3.13
N THR A 104 42.28 -43.14 2.69
CA THR A 104 42.87 -44.14 3.59
C THR A 104 44.09 -43.56 4.30
N ILE A 105 44.07 -43.60 5.62
CA ILE A 105 45.12 -43.08 6.49
C ILE A 105 45.99 -44.23 6.98
N ILE A 106 47.29 -44.19 6.67
CA ILE A 106 48.26 -45.23 7.06
C ILE A 106 49.17 -44.74 8.21
N GLY A 107 49.36 -43.43 8.36
CA GLY A 107 50.18 -42.83 9.41
C GLY A 107 49.49 -42.78 10.77
N LYS A 108 50.28 -42.78 11.85
CA LYS A 108 49.76 -42.71 13.23
C LYS A 108 49.04 -41.40 13.54
N GLU A 109 49.48 -40.30 12.91
CA GLU A 109 48.93 -38.97 13.14
C GLU A 109 48.79 -38.20 11.82
N ILE A 110 47.70 -37.43 11.71
CA ILE A 110 47.50 -36.41 10.68
C ILE A 110 47.11 -35.11 11.35
N LYS A 111 47.66 -34.01 10.87
CA LYS A 111 47.29 -32.66 11.29
C LYS A 111 46.71 -31.86 10.13
N VAL A 112 45.72 -31.04 10.44
CA VAL A 112 45.16 -29.99 9.60
C VAL A 112 45.45 -28.67 10.30
N ASP A 113 46.46 -27.96 9.80
CA ASP A 113 46.93 -26.68 10.35
C ASP A 113 46.24 -25.53 9.61
N PHE A 114 45.45 -24.72 10.32
CA PHE A 114 44.76 -23.58 9.72
C PHE A 114 45.69 -22.38 9.55
N SER A 115 45.56 -21.67 8.43
CA SER A 115 46.40 -20.50 8.11
C SER A 115 46.18 -19.32 9.07
N LYS A 116 45.05 -19.32 9.79
CA LYS A 116 44.69 -18.41 10.87
C LYS A 116 43.75 -19.14 11.84
N PRO A 117 43.55 -18.64 13.08
CA PRO A 117 42.54 -19.20 13.97
C PRO A 117 41.12 -19.06 13.41
N GLU A 118 40.32 -20.14 13.45
CA GLU A 118 39.01 -20.20 12.80
C GLU A 118 37.87 -20.47 13.78
N LYS A 119 36.76 -19.74 13.63
CA LYS A 119 35.56 -19.90 14.46
C LYS A 119 34.66 -20.96 13.85
N VAL A 120 34.72 -22.15 14.43
CA VAL A 120 34.00 -23.32 13.93
C VAL A 120 32.83 -23.62 14.83
N SER A 121 31.65 -23.76 14.23
CA SER A 121 30.40 -24.04 14.95
C SER A 121 30.04 -25.52 14.90
N TRP A 122 30.48 -26.25 13.85
CA TRP A 122 30.18 -27.67 13.67
C TRP A 122 31.38 -28.43 13.11
N LEU A 123 31.63 -29.62 13.65
CA LEU A 123 32.54 -30.63 13.11
C LEU A 123 31.74 -31.87 12.70
N HIS A 124 31.94 -32.33 11.47
CA HIS A 124 31.41 -33.58 10.96
C HIS A 124 32.55 -34.54 10.65
N VAL A 125 32.40 -35.79 11.10
CA VAL A 125 33.39 -36.84 10.87
C VAL A 125 32.72 -38.19 10.62
N LYS A 126 33.16 -38.91 9.58
CA LYS A 126 32.74 -40.28 9.29
C LYS A 126 33.99 -41.12 9.06
N ILE A 127 34.20 -42.13 9.91
CA ILE A 127 35.39 -42.97 9.90
C ILE A 127 34.97 -44.45 9.86
N LYS A 128 35.82 -45.28 9.24
CA LYS A 128 35.86 -46.73 9.48
C LYS A 128 37.24 -47.10 10.02
N THR A 129 37.27 -47.65 11.23
CA THR A 129 38.49 -47.99 11.96
C THR A 129 38.36 -49.32 12.71
N ASN A 130 39.48 -49.94 13.05
CA ASN A 130 39.56 -51.08 13.96
C ASN A 130 39.94 -50.65 15.40
N ASP A 131 40.63 -49.52 15.55
CA ASP A 131 41.04 -48.95 16.83
C ASP A 131 40.43 -47.54 17.00
N PRO A 132 40.22 -47.04 18.24
CA PRO A 132 39.71 -45.68 18.46
C PRO A 132 40.56 -44.61 17.75
N VAL A 133 39.90 -43.68 17.04
CA VAL A 133 40.55 -42.49 16.47
C VAL A 133 40.33 -41.32 17.43
N THR A 134 41.43 -40.76 17.94
CA THR A 134 41.40 -39.53 18.74
C THR A 134 41.40 -38.33 17.81
N ILE A 135 40.44 -37.42 18.01
CA ILE A 135 40.33 -36.13 17.33
C ILE A 135 40.65 -35.05 18.35
N THR A 136 41.74 -34.31 18.16
CA THR A 136 42.13 -33.20 19.03
C THR A 136 41.97 -31.89 18.28
N LEU A 137 41.15 -30.99 18.82
CA LEU A 137 40.99 -29.62 18.34
C LEU A 137 41.85 -28.73 19.22
N PHE A 138 42.89 -28.13 18.67
CA PHE A 138 43.73 -27.17 19.37
C PHE A 138 43.13 -25.78 19.21
N THR A 139 42.86 -25.13 20.34
CA THR A 139 42.38 -23.76 20.41
C THR A 139 43.41 -22.87 21.09
N ASN A 140 43.14 -21.57 21.16
CA ASN A 140 43.97 -20.63 21.91
C ASN A 140 43.86 -20.80 23.43
N SER A 141 42.79 -21.45 23.91
CA SER A 141 42.54 -21.63 25.34
C SER A 141 43.06 -22.98 25.82
N GLN A 142 42.39 -24.08 25.45
CA GLN A 142 42.75 -25.45 25.83
C GLN A 142 42.33 -26.44 24.74
N PRO A 143 43.14 -27.48 24.44
CA PRO A 143 42.75 -28.49 23.48
C PRO A 143 41.49 -29.25 23.89
N GLN A 144 40.55 -29.40 22.96
CA GLN A 144 39.37 -30.25 23.12
C GLN A 144 39.63 -31.60 22.45
N GLN A 145 39.29 -32.70 23.14
CA GLN A 145 39.50 -34.06 22.64
C GLN A 145 38.17 -34.80 22.48
N LEU A 146 38.02 -35.46 21.33
CA LEU A 146 36.89 -36.29 20.96
C LEU A 146 37.43 -37.66 20.54
N VAL A 147 36.65 -38.72 20.68
CA VAL A 147 37.06 -40.09 20.32
C VAL A 147 36.00 -40.71 19.43
N PHE A 148 36.41 -41.24 18.28
CA PHE A 148 35.58 -42.02 17.38
C PHE A 148 35.88 -43.51 17.56
N LEU A 149 34.88 -44.29 17.95
CA LEU A 149 35.04 -45.70 18.31
C LEU A 149 34.76 -46.63 17.11
N PRO A 150 35.36 -47.84 17.08
CA PRO A 150 35.04 -48.83 16.04
C PRO A 150 33.56 -49.21 15.96
N SER A 151 32.83 -49.14 17.08
CA SER A 151 31.37 -49.35 17.14
C SER A 151 30.57 -48.30 16.37
N GLU A 152 31.20 -47.18 16.01
CA GLU A 152 30.60 -46.04 15.32
C GLU A 152 30.95 -46.03 13.83
N ASN A 153 31.60 -47.10 13.34
CA ASN A 153 32.01 -47.20 11.94
C ASN A 153 30.88 -46.84 10.97
N TYR A 154 31.22 -46.01 9.99
CA TYR A 154 30.32 -45.46 8.97
C TYR A 154 29.20 -44.54 9.49
N GLN A 155 29.12 -44.26 10.79
CA GLN A 155 28.24 -43.22 11.31
C GLN A 155 28.86 -41.85 11.03
N LEU A 156 28.06 -40.95 10.47
CA LEU A 156 28.41 -39.54 10.43
C LEU A 156 28.15 -38.93 11.81
N LYS A 157 29.22 -38.53 12.51
CA LYS A 157 29.11 -37.83 13.79
C LYS A 157 29.09 -36.33 13.53
N SER A 158 28.08 -35.67 14.08
CA SER A 158 27.90 -34.22 14.04
C SER A 158 28.14 -33.68 15.45
N ILE A 159 29.10 -32.77 15.57
CA ILE A 159 29.56 -32.26 16.86
C ILE A 159 29.45 -30.74 16.82
N GLU A 160 28.60 -30.18 17.69
CA GLU A 160 28.49 -28.75 17.89
C GLU A 160 29.68 -28.25 18.72
N LEU A 161 30.26 -27.13 18.30
CA LEU A 161 31.45 -26.53 18.90
C LEU A 161 31.14 -25.08 19.30
N ASP A 162 31.78 -24.57 20.36
CA ASP A 162 31.63 -23.17 20.76
C ASP A 162 32.54 -22.27 19.89
N PRO A 163 31.97 -21.43 19.01
CA PRO A 163 32.76 -20.58 18.11
C PRO A 163 33.51 -19.45 18.83
N LYS A 164 33.37 -19.30 20.16
CA LYS A 164 34.12 -18.32 20.96
C LYS A 164 35.57 -18.71 21.20
N ASP A 165 35.94 -19.97 21.00
CA ASP A 165 37.32 -20.47 21.16
C ASP A 165 37.88 -20.96 19.81
N PRO A 166 38.51 -20.09 19.01
CA PRO A 166 38.91 -20.41 17.65
C PRO A 166 39.91 -21.58 17.57
N ILE A 167 39.74 -22.43 16.57
CA ILE A 167 40.58 -23.59 16.31
C ILE A 167 41.77 -23.18 15.43
N VAL A 168 42.98 -23.60 15.82
CA VAL A 168 44.22 -23.37 15.07
C VAL A 168 44.76 -24.63 14.40
N GLU A 169 44.51 -25.80 14.97
CA GLU A 169 44.95 -27.10 14.45
C GLU A 169 43.89 -28.16 14.78
N LEU A 170 43.62 -29.08 13.84
CA LEU A 170 42.91 -30.33 14.09
C LEU A 170 43.88 -31.49 13.91
N LYS A 171 43.96 -32.40 14.88
CA LYS A 171 44.79 -33.60 14.83
C LYS A 171 43.94 -34.87 14.93
N LEU A 172 44.20 -35.83 14.04
CA LEU A 172 43.65 -37.17 14.09
C LEU A 172 44.77 -38.17 14.44
N SER A 173 44.61 -38.93 15.52
CA SER A 173 45.60 -39.92 15.99
C SER A 173 44.97 -41.32 16.14
N CYS A 174 45.58 -42.34 15.54
CA CYS A 174 45.16 -43.75 15.66
C CYS A 174 46.36 -44.69 15.50
N ASP A 175 46.38 -45.82 16.22
CA ASP A 175 47.49 -46.79 16.14
C ASP A 175 47.42 -47.72 14.92
N SER A 176 46.22 -47.89 14.34
CA SER A 176 45.98 -48.70 13.14
C SER A 176 45.56 -47.84 11.94
N PRO A 177 45.81 -48.30 10.70
CA PRO A 177 45.25 -47.66 9.51
C PRO A 177 43.72 -47.61 9.55
N TYR A 178 43.15 -46.51 9.08
CA TYR A 178 41.70 -46.29 9.04
C TYR A 178 41.27 -45.58 7.75
N ASP A 179 40.00 -45.71 7.40
CA ASP A 179 39.40 -45.00 6.28
C ASP A 179 38.62 -43.78 6.80
N LEU A 180 39.03 -42.58 6.40
CA LEU A 180 38.30 -41.34 6.67
C LEU A 180 37.38 -41.05 5.47
N PHE A 181 36.07 -41.14 5.70
CA PHE A 181 35.05 -40.92 4.66
C PHE A 181 34.63 -39.45 4.56
N GLU A 182 34.50 -38.76 5.69
CA GLU A 182 34.14 -37.34 5.72
C GLU A 182 34.84 -36.64 6.86
N LEU A 183 35.30 -35.43 6.61
CA LEU A 183 35.78 -34.45 7.58
C LEU A 183 35.36 -33.06 7.10
N GLY A 184 34.36 -32.47 7.76
CA GLY A 184 33.82 -31.15 7.45
C GLY A 184 33.79 -30.24 8.66
N MET A 185 34.12 -28.96 8.49
CA MET A 185 34.11 -27.98 9.58
C MET A 185 33.36 -26.72 9.14
N MET A 186 32.25 -26.42 9.80
CA MET A 186 31.41 -25.27 9.46
C MET A 186 31.93 -24.01 10.16
N THR A 187 32.20 -22.97 9.39
CA THR A 187 32.55 -21.65 9.92
C THR A 187 31.44 -20.64 9.70
N GLY A 188 31.20 -19.79 10.70
CA GLY A 188 30.17 -18.74 10.63
C GLY A 188 28.73 -19.27 10.70
N ASN A 189 27.80 -18.40 10.36
CA ASN A 189 26.37 -18.73 10.26
C ASN A 189 26.05 -19.16 8.82
N PRO A 190 25.17 -20.16 8.62
CA PRO A 190 24.71 -20.50 7.29
C PRO A 190 23.99 -19.33 6.62
N VAL A 191 24.12 -19.22 5.30
CA VAL A 191 23.51 -18.15 4.50
C VAL A 191 22.76 -18.77 3.34
N GLU A 192 21.49 -18.41 3.20
CA GLU A 192 20.67 -18.74 2.05
C GLU A 192 20.29 -17.45 1.33
N PHE A 193 20.15 -17.47 0.01
CA PHE A 193 19.83 -16.27 -0.74
C PHE A 193 19.05 -16.56 -2.03
N VAL A 194 18.35 -15.53 -2.49
CA VAL A 194 17.75 -15.49 -3.84
C VAL A 194 18.28 -14.26 -4.56
N THR A 195 18.72 -14.43 -5.79
CA THR A 195 19.20 -13.36 -6.67
C THR A 195 18.31 -13.23 -7.89
N PHE A 196 17.96 -11.99 -8.21
CA PHE A 196 17.16 -11.57 -9.35
C PHE A 196 18.06 -10.78 -10.32
N ASP A 197 18.33 -11.32 -11.51
CA ASP A 197 19.01 -10.60 -12.59
C ASP A 197 17.97 -9.93 -13.49
N LEU A 198 17.94 -8.60 -13.48
CA LEU A 198 17.05 -7.78 -14.30
C LEU A 198 17.49 -7.72 -15.78
N GLY A 199 18.59 -8.40 -16.15
CA GLY A 199 19.17 -8.48 -17.50
C GLY A 199 20.00 -7.25 -17.89
N LYS A 200 19.65 -6.08 -17.35
CA LYS A 200 20.37 -4.81 -17.50
C LYS A 200 20.17 -3.92 -16.28
N PRO A 201 21.08 -2.97 -16.00
CA PRO A 201 20.88 -1.99 -14.94
C PRO A 201 19.57 -1.20 -15.14
N LYS A 202 18.77 -1.10 -14.07
CA LYS A 202 17.57 -0.26 -13.97
C LYS A 202 17.65 0.63 -12.74
N LYS A 203 16.94 1.77 -12.75
CA LYS A 203 16.79 2.59 -11.56
C LYS A 203 15.83 1.93 -10.58
N ILE A 204 16.29 1.73 -9.36
CA ILE A 204 15.49 1.19 -8.25
C ILE A 204 15.37 2.28 -7.20
N GLY A 205 14.13 2.64 -6.88
CA GLY A 205 13.77 3.56 -5.81
C GLY A 205 12.87 2.93 -4.74
N TRP A 206 12.46 1.68 -4.95
CA TRP A 206 11.51 0.99 -4.10
C TRP A 206 11.73 -0.53 -4.18
N VAL A 207 11.73 -1.20 -3.02
CA VAL A 207 11.67 -2.67 -2.93
C VAL A 207 10.66 -3.06 -1.85
N SER A 208 9.68 -3.89 -2.20
CA SER A 208 8.74 -4.51 -1.25
C SER A 208 9.02 -6.00 -1.11
N THR A 209 8.97 -6.52 0.11
CA THR A 209 9.19 -7.94 0.39
C THR A 209 8.18 -8.48 1.40
N ARG A 210 7.72 -9.71 1.21
CA ARG A 210 6.96 -10.48 2.19
C ARG A 210 7.69 -11.80 2.44
N HIS A 211 7.88 -12.15 3.69
CA HIS A 211 8.54 -13.38 4.10
C HIS A 211 7.87 -13.97 5.32
N TYR A 212 8.14 -15.25 5.60
CA TYR A 212 7.54 -15.97 6.72
C TYR A 212 8.60 -16.82 7.41
N ASN A 213 9.36 -16.21 8.32
CA ASN A 213 10.47 -16.86 8.99
C ASN A 213 10.23 -16.98 10.50
N GLY A 214 10.68 -18.10 11.08
CA GLY A 214 10.77 -18.29 12.53
C GLY A 214 12.11 -17.80 13.09
N ASP A 215 12.36 -18.09 14.37
CA ASP A 215 13.56 -17.68 15.13
C ASP A 215 14.89 -18.20 14.55
N GLY A 216 14.81 -19.14 13.62
CA GLY A 216 15.95 -19.68 12.87
C GLY A 216 16.61 -18.72 11.88
N VAL A 217 15.94 -17.62 11.50
CA VAL A 217 16.49 -16.61 10.60
C VAL A 217 16.91 -15.40 11.44
N LEU A 218 18.22 -15.20 11.57
CA LEU A 218 18.81 -14.17 12.41
C LEU A 218 18.72 -12.78 11.77
N SER A 219 18.85 -12.68 10.44
CA SER A 219 18.72 -11.41 9.71
C SER A 219 18.38 -11.63 8.24
N ILE A 220 17.80 -10.60 7.63
CA ILE A 220 17.56 -10.52 6.20
C ILE A 220 18.22 -9.24 5.67
N GLN A 221 18.90 -9.32 4.53
CA GLN A 221 19.45 -8.17 3.82
C GLN A 221 18.92 -8.13 2.39
N ILE A 222 18.49 -6.94 1.95
CA ILE A 222 18.25 -6.66 0.54
C ILE A 222 19.51 -5.97 0.01
N LEU A 223 20.12 -6.55 -1.01
CA LEU A 223 21.38 -6.13 -1.60
C LEU A 223 21.17 -5.77 -3.07
N GLY A 224 21.81 -4.70 -3.53
CA GLY A 224 21.84 -4.28 -4.94
C GLY A 224 23.24 -4.36 -5.54
N SER A 225 23.35 -4.76 -6.80
CA SER A 225 24.62 -4.76 -7.54
C SER A 225 24.44 -4.44 -9.03
N VAL A 226 25.44 -3.81 -9.64
CA VAL A 226 25.52 -3.58 -11.09
C VAL A 226 26.20 -4.76 -11.80
N ASP A 227 27.17 -5.39 -11.16
CA ASP A 227 28.07 -6.39 -11.75
C ASP A 227 27.90 -7.81 -11.17
N GLY A 228 27.13 -7.96 -10.09
CA GLY A 228 26.93 -9.23 -9.38
C GLY A 228 28.09 -9.60 -8.44
N GLN A 229 29.10 -8.73 -8.31
CA GLN A 229 30.30 -8.94 -7.49
C GLN A 229 30.35 -7.96 -6.32
N LYS A 230 30.11 -6.67 -6.58
CA LYS A 230 30.08 -5.62 -5.56
C LYS A 230 28.64 -5.36 -5.15
N TRP A 231 28.34 -5.66 -3.89
CA TRP A 231 26.99 -5.54 -3.33
C TRP A 231 26.90 -4.34 -2.40
N THR A 232 25.77 -3.63 -2.46
CA THR A 232 25.41 -2.53 -1.56
C THR A 232 24.14 -2.89 -0.82
N VAL A 233 24.11 -2.70 0.50
CA VAL A 233 22.92 -2.92 1.32
C VAL A 233 21.88 -1.85 1.01
N LEU A 234 20.67 -2.28 0.63
CA LEU A 234 19.52 -1.43 0.34
C LEU A 234 18.60 -1.35 1.57
N ALA A 235 18.42 -2.47 2.25
CA ALA A 235 17.54 -2.57 3.42
C ALA A 235 17.90 -3.78 4.28
N ASN A 236 17.45 -3.77 5.54
CA ASN A 236 17.53 -4.92 6.45
C ASN A 236 16.12 -5.24 6.99
N PRO A 237 15.30 -6.02 6.27
CA PRO A 237 13.96 -6.38 6.72
C PRO A 237 13.98 -7.15 8.04
N GLN A 238 12.96 -6.94 8.88
CA GLN A 238 12.81 -7.70 10.13
C GLN A 238 12.37 -9.13 9.83
N PRO A 239 13.11 -10.17 10.26
CA PRO A 239 12.82 -11.57 9.89
C PRO A 239 11.40 -12.05 10.22
N HIS A 240 10.80 -11.52 11.29
CA HIS A 240 9.48 -11.93 11.79
C HIS A 240 8.31 -11.14 11.22
N ALA A 241 8.57 -10.10 10.42
CA ALA A 241 7.51 -9.31 9.83
C ALA A 241 6.86 -10.08 8.67
N THR A 242 5.57 -10.41 8.80
CA THR A 242 4.84 -11.24 7.84
C THR A 242 4.05 -10.46 6.79
N ALA A 243 4.01 -9.14 6.92
CA ALA A 243 3.37 -8.24 5.95
C ALA A 243 4.26 -8.01 4.72
N PHE A 244 3.65 -7.54 3.62
CA PHE A 244 4.38 -7.06 2.45
C PHE A 244 4.88 -5.63 2.71
N ILE A 245 6.14 -5.51 3.13
CA ILE A 245 6.68 -4.23 3.62
C ILE A 245 7.40 -3.50 2.50
N PRO A 246 6.98 -2.27 2.16
CA PRO A 246 7.69 -1.41 1.23
C PRO A 246 8.87 -0.70 1.88
N VAL A 247 10.02 -0.73 1.19
CA VAL A 247 11.23 0.02 1.56
C VAL A 247 11.58 0.99 0.44
N ILE A 248 11.75 2.26 0.80
CA ILE A 248 12.19 3.31 -0.11
C ILE A 248 13.71 3.32 -0.21
N VAL A 249 14.21 3.30 -1.44
CA VAL A 249 15.63 3.43 -1.76
C VAL A 249 15.87 4.86 -2.26
N ASN A 250 16.37 5.73 -1.37
CA ASN A 250 16.58 7.14 -1.66
C ASN A 250 18.03 7.55 -1.35
N PRO A 251 18.80 8.11 -2.32
CA PRO A 251 18.43 8.33 -3.71
C PRO A 251 18.24 7.03 -4.50
N GLU A 252 17.55 7.10 -5.64
CA GLU A 252 17.46 5.98 -6.57
C GLU A 252 18.86 5.51 -7.00
N ILE A 253 19.02 4.20 -7.12
CA ILE A 253 20.28 3.59 -7.51
C ILE A 253 20.12 2.77 -8.79
N ASN A 254 21.17 2.71 -9.60
CA ASN A 254 21.19 1.83 -10.77
C ASN A 254 21.62 0.42 -10.33
N VAL A 255 20.75 -0.57 -10.53
CA VAL A 255 20.96 -1.96 -10.11
C VAL A 255 20.58 -2.90 -11.24
N ARG A 256 21.41 -3.91 -11.49
CA ARG A 256 21.09 -5.06 -12.36
C ARG A 256 20.70 -6.30 -11.57
N TYR A 257 21.28 -6.49 -10.39
CA TYR A 257 21.03 -7.64 -9.54
C TYR A 257 20.47 -7.21 -8.19
N ILE A 258 19.32 -7.74 -7.82
CA ILE A 258 18.81 -7.65 -6.45
C ILE A 258 19.02 -9.01 -5.79
N LYS A 259 19.59 -9.05 -4.59
CA LYS A 259 19.77 -10.26 -3.80
C LYS A 259 19.09 -10.10 -2.44
N LEU A 260 18.29 -11.07 -2.04
CA LEU A 260 17.83 -11.23 -0.67
C LEU A 260 18.68 -12.29 0.00
N GLU A 261 19.38 -11.91 1.06
CA GLU A 261 20.27 -12.78 1.83
C GLU A 261 19.68 -13.01 3.22
N PHE A 262 19.59 -14.28 3.61
CA PHE A 262 19.06 -14.76 4.88
C PHE A 262 20.19 -15.39 5.67
N VAL A 263 20.51 -14.81 6.83
CA VAL A 263 21.48 -15.41 7.75
C VAL A 263 20.71 -16.32 8.70
N LEU A 264 21.06 -17.60 8.71
CA LEU A 264 20.41 -18.62 9.54
C LEU A 264 21.19 -18.84 10.83
N GLU A 265 20.48 -19.25 11.88
CA GLU A 265 21.13 -19.80 13.06
C GLU A 265 21.83 -21.12 12.68
N ALA A 266 23.03 -21.35 13.23
CA ALA A 266 23.82 -22.54 13.02
C ALA A 266 23.24 -23.78 13.74
N LYS A 267 21.97 -24.11 13.48
CA LYS A 267 21.25 -25.27 14.01
C LYS A 267 20.73 -26.18 12.89
N PRO A 268 20.50 -27.48 13.16
CA PRO A 268 19.88 -28.38 12.20
C PRO A 268 18.50 -27.87 11.73
N TYR A 269 18.18 -28.14 10.46
CA TYR A 269 16.86 -27.92 9.85
C TYR A 269 16.38 -26.46 9.78
N GLN A 270 17.26 -25.47 10.02
CA GLN A 270 16.92 -24.07 9.76
C GLN A 270 16.78 -23.81 8.27
N LYS A 271 15.79 -23.01 7.91
CA LYS A 271 15.46 -22.67 6.52
C LYS A 271 15.03 -21.20 6.41
N ALA A 272 15.22 -20.64 5.23
CA ALA A 272 14.68 -19.35 4.84
C ALA A 272 13.42 -19.53 3.99
N ARG A 273 12.44 -18.64 4.17
CA ARG A 273 11.25 -18.52 3.33
C ARG A 273 11.09 -17.10 2.85
N LEU A 274 10.88 -16.96 1.55
CA LEU A 274 10.48 -15.71 0.89
C LEU A 274 9.17 -15.98 0.17
N MET A 275 8.17 -15.15 0.40
CA MET A 275 6.85 -15.30 -0.22
C MET A 275 6.80 -14.51 -1.53
N GLU A 276 7.03 -13.21 -1.47
CA GLU A 276 6.87 -12.29 -2.60
C GLU A 276 7.90 -11.16 -2.54
N ILE A 277 8.33 -10.70 -3.71
CA ILE A 277 9.16 -9.50 -3.85
C ILE A 277 8.79 -8.70 -5.10
N ALA A 278 8.72 -7.38 -4.93
CA ALA A 278 8.58 -6.45 -6.04
C ALA A 278 9.60 -5.31 -5.93
N ALA A 279 10.16 -4.89 -7.07
CA ALA A 279 10.97 -3.68 -7.17
C ALA A 279 10.40 -2.71 -8.20
N TYR A 280 10.55 -1.41 -7.93
CA TYR A 280 10.08 -0.32 -8.78
C TYR A 280 11.09 0.84 -8.80
N ASP A 281 10.85 1.82 -9.66
CA ASP A 281 11.50 3.12 -9.57
C ASP A 281 11.00 3.90 -8.32
N LYS A 282 11.41 5.15 -8.14
CA LYS A 282 11.01 5.99 -7.00
C LYS A 282 9.50 6.18 -6.83
N TYR A 283 8.69 5.92 -7.84
CA TYR A 283 7.23 6.09 -7.77
C TYR A 283 6.50 4.81 -7.32
N GLY A 284 7.24 3.72 -7.08
CA GLY A 284 6.65 2.51 -6.51
C GLY A 284 5.59 1.87 -7.42
N PRO A 285 4.62 1.13 -6.84
CA PRO A 285 3.51 0.53 -7.58
C PRO A 285 2.51 1.57 -8.12
N PHE A 286 2.64 2.83 -7.70
CA PHE A 286 1.72 3.91 -8.08
C PHE A 286 2.10 4.59 -9.39
N GLY A 287 3.38 4.55 -9.76
CA GLY A 287 3.89 5.21 -10.95
C GLY A 287 3.85 6.75 -10.85
N PRO A 288 4.44 7.45 -11.84
CA PRO A 288 4.55 8.90 -11.78
C PRO A 288 3.16 9.55 -11.74
N PRO A 289 2.99 10.64 -10.96
CA PRO A 289 1.76 11.40 -10.97
C PRO A 289 1.51 12.02 -12.35
N PRO A 290 0.24 12.18 -12.76
CA PRO A 290 -0.09 12.89 -13.99
C PRO A 290 0.40 14.34 -13.91
N ALA A 291 0.72 14.93 -15.05
CA ALA A 291 0.94 16.37 -15.11
C ALA A 291 -0.37 17.06 -14.72
N ALA A 292 -0.39 17.87 -13.67
CA ALA A 292 -1.67 18.46 -13.32
C ALA A 292 -2.11 19.53 -14.30
N SER A 293 -3.43 19.66 -14.30
CA SER A 293 -4.20 20.57 -15.11
C SER A 293 -5.14 21.36 -14.20
N PRO A 294 -5.61 22.54 -14.64
CA PRO A 294 -6.65 23.26 -13.92
C PRO A 294 -7.88 22.36 -13.68
N ALA A 295 -8.45 22.44 -12.48
CA ALA A 295 -9.68 21.73 -12.15
C ALA A 295 -10.85 22.28 -12.96
N LYS A 296 -11.80 21.40 -13.29
CA LYS A 296 -13.05 21.75 -13.98
C LYS A 296 -14.10 22.31 -13.03
N ASN A 297 -14.07 21.85 -11.78
CA ASN A 297 -14.99 22.24 -10.72
C ASN A 297 -14.27 23.18 -9.76
N THR A 298 -15.02 24.08 -9.13
CA THR A 298 -14.52 24.81 -7.96
C THR A 298 -14.20 23.83 -6.84
N PHE A 299 -13.33 24.23 -5.92
CA PHE A 299 -12.96 23.40 -4.78
C PHE A 299 -14.18 23.02 -3.94
N GLY A 300 -15.15 23.93 -3.79
CA GLY A 300 -16.40 23.67 -3.09
C GLY A 300 -17.27 22.64 -3.81
N GLU A 301 -17.36 22.68 -5.13
CA GLU A 301 -18.08 21.68 -5.94
C GLU A 301 -17.43 20.29 -5.91
N SER A 302 -16.17 20.18 -5.47
CA SER A 302 -15.48 18.90 -5.30
C SER A 302 -15.44 18.40 -3.86
N MET A 303 -15.58 19.29 -2.87
CA MET A 303 -15.38 18.98 -1.46
C MET A 303 -16.66 18.48 -0.79
N GLY A 304 -16.64 17.21 -0.40
CA GLY A 304 -17.74 16.50 0.22
C GLY A 304 -17.45 15.94 1.61
N ILE A 305 -18.51 15.50 2.26
CA ILE A 305 -18.48 14.74 3.52
C ILE A 305 -19.38 13.51 3.41
N ASN A 306 -18.91 12.38 3.96
CA ASN A 306 -19.75 11.20 4.11
C ASN A 306 -20.70 11.36 5.29
N ALA A 307 -21.95 10.97 5.09
CA ALA A 307 -23.03 11.08 6.06
C ALA A 307 -23.95 9.86 6.03
N PHE A 308 -24.79 9.76 7.06
CA PHE A 308 -25.83 8.74 7.19
C PHE A 308 -27.15 9.39 7.62
N TRP A 309 -28.25 8.68 7.46
CA TRP A 309 -29.57 9.15 7.87
C TRP A 309 -29.56 9.72 9.30
N GLY A 310 -30.11 10.93 9.46
CA GLY A 310 -30.25 11.60 10.73
C GLY A 310 -28.96 12.14 11.35
N TRP A 311 -27.83 12.09 10.63
CA TRP A 311 -26.53 12.61 11.09
C TRP A 311 -26.16 12.16 12.51
N GLY A 312 -26.42 10.89 12.83
CA GLY A 312 -26.11 10.29 14.14
C GLY A 312 -27.14 10.52 15.24
N TYR A 313 -28.10 11.43 15.07
CA TYR A 313 -29.15 11.71 16.08
C TYR A 313 -30.27 10.65 16.11
N SER A 314 -30.27 9.70 15.17
CA SER A 314 -31.31 8.67 15.03
C SER A 314 -32.74 9.23 14.93
N VAL A 315 -32.87 10.44 14.38
CA VAL A 315 -34.14 11.10 14.05
C VAL A 315 -34.00 11.78 12.70
N TYR A 316 -35.12 12.16 12.10
CA TYR A 316 -35.12 12.94 10.86
C TYR A 316 -34.45 14.30 11.04
N SER A 317 -33.76 14.76 10.00
CA SER A 317 -33.15 16.07 9.94
C SER A 317 -34.14 17.23 10.12
N ASP A 318 -35.45 17.01 9.93
CA ASP A 318 -36.48 18.05 10.14
C ASP A 318 -36.85 18.26 11.62
N LEU A 319 -36.37 17.37 12.50
CA LEU A 319 -36.52 17.48 13.96
C LEU A 319 -35.26 18.05 14.62
N LEU A 320 -34.19 18.28 13.86
CA LEU A 320 -32.93 18.85 14.34
C LEU A 320 -32.99 20.39 14.38
N THR A 321 -32.19 21.00 15.24
CA THR A 321 -32.03 22.47 15.21
C THR A 321 -31.23 22.90 13.97
N PRO A 322 -31.31 24.18 13.56
CA PRO A 322 -30.55 24.68 12.41
C PRO A 322 -29.03 24.52 12.51
N GLU A 323 -28.50 24.36 13.73
CA GLU A 323 -27.07 24.19 14.01
C GLU A 323 -26.65 22.73 14.15
N GLN A 324 -27.57 21.78 13.99
CA GLN A 324 -27.33 20.33 14.10
C GLN A 324 -27.36 19.67 12.71
N GLY A 325 -26.80 18.45 12.64
CA GLY A 325 -26.83 17.60 11.45
C GLY A 325 -26.42 18.36 10.19
N PRO A 326 -27.29 18.49 9.15
CA PRO A 326 -26.93 19.16 7.92
C PRO A 326 -26.42 20.61 8.12
N GLY A 327 -27.00 21.34 9.08
CA GLY A 327 -26.62 22.73 9.34
C GLY A 327 -25.28 22.90 10.05
N LEU A 328 -24.82 21.89 10.79
CA LEU A 328 -23.45 21.86 11.32
C LEU A 328 -22.45 21.62 10.19
N PHE A 329 -22.68 20.55 9.41
CA PHE A 329 -21.69 20.07 8.45
C PHE A 329 -21.67 20.84 7.12
N ASN A 330 -22.69 21.64 6.82
CA ASN A 330 -22.62 22.58 5.70
C ASN A 330 -21.54 23.66 5.93
N GLN A 331 -20.92 23.76 7.10
CA GLN A 331 -19.82 24.69 7.34
C GLN A 331 -18.50 24.17 6.77
N VAL A 332 -18.38 22.86 6.52
CA VAL A 332 -17.13 22.21 6.10
C VAL A 332 -17.17 21.67 4.67
N ALA A 333 -18.34 21.35 4.12
CA ALA A 333 -18.47 20.79 2.76
C ALA A 333 -19.68 21.36 2.01
N ASN A 334 -19.71 21.23 0.67
CA ASN A 334 -20.90 21.51 -0.16
C ASN A 334 -21.55 20.24 -0.70
N LEU A 335 -20.81 19.14 -0.79
CA LEU A 335 -21.37 17.84 -1.14
C LEU A 335 -21.63 17.02 0.12
N ALA A 336 -22.71 16.25 0.12
CA ALA A 336 -22.97 15.25 1.14
C ALA A 336 -23.24 13.91 0.46
N ARG A 337 -22.38 12.91 0.73
CA ARG A 337 -22.57 11.54 0.26
C ARG A 337 -23.29 10.74 1.34
N ASN A 338 -24.55 10.38 1.08
CA ASN A 338 -25.34 9.55 1.98
C ASN A 338 -25.13 8.06 1.67
N TYR A 339 -24.92 7.25 2.72
CA TYR A 339 -25.14 5.81 2.60
C TYR A 339 -26.65 5.52 2.58
N HIS A 340 -27.19 5.38 1.37
CA HIS A 340 -28.59 5.08 1.11
C HIS A 340 -28.80 3.56 1.08
N ARG A 341 -29.21 2.98 2.21
CA ARG A 341 -29.39 1.54 2.34
C ARG A 341 -30.54 1.02 1.48
N ILE A 342 -30.24 0.11 0.55
CA ILE A 342 -31.28 -0.46 -0.33
C ILE A 342 -32.32 -1.26 0.45
N ASP A 343 -31.92 -1.92 1.54
CA ASP A 343 -32.79 -2.76 2.33
C ASP A 343 -33.73 -1.95 3.24
N TRP A 344 -33.56 -0.63 3.28
CA TRP A 344 -34.52 0.28 3.87
C TRP A 344 -35.62 0.68 2.89
N ASP A 345 -35.49 0.30 1.62
CA ASP A 345 -36.45 0.59 0.57
C ASP A 345 -37.24 -0.62 0.12
N ILE A 346 -36.59 -1.78 0.08
CA ILE A 346 -37.14 -3.05 -0.38
C ILE A 346 -36.72 -4.17 0.57
N GLU A 347 -37.59 -5.16 0.79
CA GLU A 347 -37.27 -6.29 1.68
C GLU A 347 -36.41 -7.36 0.99
N ASN A 348 -36.47 -7.41 -0.34
CA ASN A 348 -35.71 -8.34 -1.17
C ASN A 348 -35.57 -7.78 -2.59
N PRO A 349 -34.58 -8.25 -3.37
CA PRO A 349 -34.33 -7.74 -4.73
C PRO A 349 -35.49 -7.89 -5.73
N GLN A 350 -36.42 -8.82 -5.52
CA GLN A 350 -37.54 -9.05 -6.45
C GLN A 350 -38.61 -7.96 -6.34
N GLN A 351 -38.59 -7.19 -5.26
CA GLN A 351 -39.57 -6.16 -4.99
C GLN A 351 -39.25 -4.86 -5.76
N THR A 352 -40.29 -4.25 -6.32
CA THR A 352 -40.19 -2.89 -6.85
C THR A 352 -40.38 -1.90 -5.69
N ALA A 353 -39.44 -0.96 -5.54
CA ALA A 353 -39.52 0.08 -4.52
C ALA A 353 -40.72 1.00 -4.77
N ASP A 354 -41.48 1.31 -3.72
CA ASP A 354 -42.52 2.33 -3.74
C ASP A 354 -42.12 3.50 -2.84
N PHE A 355 -41.54 4.54 -3.47
CA PHE A 355 -41.17 5.77 -2.78
C PHE A 355 -42.35 6.73 -2.59
N ASN A 356 -43.45 6.58 -3.35
CA ASN A 356 -44.58 7.52 -3.31
C ASN A 356 -45.57 7.23 -2.17
N HIS A 357 -45.74 5.98 -1.77
CA HIS A 357 -46.72 5.59 -0.75
C HIS A 357 -46.10 5.34 0.64
N ARG A 358 -44.86 5.79 0.89
CA ARG A 358 -44.17 5.68 2.20
C ARG A 358 -45.07 6.25 3.30
N PRO A 359 -45.55 5.45 4.25
CA PRO A 359 -46.74 5.80 4.98
C PRO A 359 -46.38 6.66 6.17
N LYS A 360 -47.32 7.51 6.57
CA LYS A 360 -47.39 7.94 7.97
C LYS A 360 -47.59 6.74 8.91
N TYR A 361 -48.11 5.58 8.47
CA TYR A 361 -48.15 4.28 9.18
C TYR A 361 -48.47 3.09 8.23
N GLY A 362 -47.65 2.03 8.21
CA GLY A 362 -48.12 0.63 8.06
C GLY A 362 -48.16 -0.10 6.69
N GLU A 363 -47.98 0.52 5.52
CA GLU A 363 -48.28 -0.13 4.22
C GLU A 363 -47.16 -0.15 3.14
N THR A 364 -45.88 0.08 3.47
CA THR A 364 -44.77 0.00 2.47
C THR A 364 -43.66 -0.96 2.85
N SER A 365 -42.83 -1.31 1.86
CA SER A 365 -41.52 -1.92 2.11
C SER A 365 -40.59 -1.00 2.88
N GLY A 366 -39.77 -1.63 3.71
CA GLY A 366 -38.79 -0.94 4.54
C GLY A 366 -39.32 -0.55 5.92
N PRO A 367 -38.45 0.01 6.80
CA PRO A 367 -38.83 0.36 8.15
C PRO A 367 -39.92 1.45 8.18
N HIS A 368 -40.97 1.25 8.98
CA HIS A 368 -42.10 2.18 9.12
C HIS A 368 -41.70 3.61 9.56
N TRP A 369 -40.50 3.76 10.12
CA TRP A 369 -39.96 5.02 10.57
C TRP A 369 -39.07 5.70 9.53
N MET A 370 -38.90 5.16 8.31
CA MET A 370 -38.02 5.73 7.29
C MET A 370 -38.78 6.50 6.20
N ASN A 371 -38.35 7.73 5.95
CA ASN A 371 -38.83 8.58 4.85
C ASN A 371 -37.65 9.45 4.37
N TRP A 372 -37.11 9.13 3.20
CA TRP A 372 -35.97 9.84 2.64
C TRP A 372 -36.29 11.28 2.21
N ASP A 373 -37.53 11.60 1.84
CA ASP A 373 -37.91 12.96 1.43
C ASP A 373 -37.77 13.93 2.59
N ARG A 374 -38.26 13.54 3.78
CA ARG A 374 -38.09 14.34 5.00
C ARG A 374 -36.62 14.62 5.31
N GLU A 375 -35.76 13.65 5.03
CA GLU A 375 -34.33 13.77 5.25
C GLU A 375 -33.70 14.69 4.19
N TYR A 376 -33.86 14.37 2.91
CA TYR A 376 -33.20 15.07 1.82
C TYR A 376 -33.70 16.49 1.59
N VAL A 377 -34.97 16.80 1.89
CA VAL A 377 -35.45 18.19 1.90
C VAL A 377 -34.58 19.06 2.81
N LYS A 378 -34.26 18.58 4.01
CA LYS A 378 -33.46 19.35 4.98
C LYS A 378 -31.99 19.47 4.58
N TRP A 379 -31.45 18.45 3.92
CA TRP A 379 -30.09 18.51 3.37
C TRP A 379 -30.00 19.53 2.23
N LYS A 380 -31.01 19.56 1.33
CA LYS A 380 -31.11 20.58 0.26
C LYS A 380 -31.30 21.99 0.83
N GLU A 381 -32.17 22.16 1.82
CA GLU A 381 -32.37 23.45 2.51
C GLU A 381 -31.10 23.96 3.19
N ALA A 382 -30.27 23.05 3.72
CA ALA A 382 -28.96 23.38 4.28
C ALA A 382 -27.90 23.73 3.21
N GLY A 383 -28.22 23.56 1.91
CA GLY A 383 -27.36 23.94 0.79
C GLY A 383 -26.50 22.82 0.22
N PHE A 384 -26.74 21.56 0.58
CA PHE A 384 -25.97 20.45 0.03
C PHE A 384 -26.38 20.11 -1.41
N THR A 385 -25.37 19.75 -2.20
CA THR A 385 -25.54 18.82 -3.32
C THR A 385 -25.46 17.41 -2.76
N ILE A 386 -26.48 16.61 -3.00
CA ILE A 386 -26.62 15.30 -2.37
C ILE A 386 -26.23 14.23 -3.37
N ASP A 387 -25.33 13.36 -2.93
CA ASP A 387 -24.96 12.14 -3.63
C ASP A 387 -25.42 10.95 -2.79
N ALA A 388 -25.85 9.88 -3.44
CA ALA A 388 -26.32 8.68 -2.76
C ALA A 388 -25.50 7.47 -3.18
N SER A 389 -24.89 6.82 -2.21
CA SER A 389 -24.39 5.45 -2.37
C SER A 389 -25.52 4.49 -2.03
N ILE A 390 -26.08 3.84 -3.05
CA ILE A 390 -27.06 2.76 -2.88
C ILE A 390 -26.29 1.55 -2.34
N THR A 391 -26.30 1.39 -1.02
CA THR A 391 -25.48 0.37 -0.36
C THR A 391 -26.18 -0.97 -0.31
N PHE A 392 -25.42 -2.01 -0.67
CA PHE A 392 -25.77 -3.40 -0.53
C PHE A 392 -24.51 -4.24 -0.34
N ASP A 393 -24.62 -5.29 0.45
CA ASP A 393 -23.55 -6.21 0.81
C ASP A 393 -24.14 -7.60 1.13
N LYS A 394 -23.30 -8.57 1.51
CA LYS A 394 -23.78 -9.93 1.81
C LYS A 394 -24.78 -9.99 2.96
N THR A 395 -24.79 -8.99 3.85
CA THR A 395 -25.58 -8.96 5.08
C THR A 395 -26.97 -8.41 4.83
N THR A 396 -27.08 -7.48 3.90
CA THR A 396 -28.34 -6.89 3.43
C THR A 396 -28.96 -7.77 2.34
N PHE A 397 -28.25 -7.99 1.23
CA PHE A 397 -28.64 -8.92 0.17
C PHE A 397 -27.44 -9.79 -0.25
N SER A 398 -27.45 -11.09 0.04
CA SER A 398 -26.39 -11.98 -0.49
C SER A 398 -26.47 -12.12 -2.03
N ASP A 399 -25.39 -12.58 -2.68
CA ASP A 399 -25.39 -12.93 -4.13
C ASP A 399 -26.60 -13.79 -4.53
N LYS A 400 -27.03 -14.71 -3.66
CA LYS A 400 -28.14 -15.64 -3.92
C LYS A 400 -29.52 -15.01 -3.74
N ALA A 401 -29.61 -13.83 -3.13
CA ALA A 401 -30.86 -13.08 -2.98
C ALA A 401 -31.34 -12.56 -4.34
N TRP A 402 -30.41 -12.21 -5.23
CA TRP A 402 -30.70 -11.81 -6.60
C TRP A 402 -31.04 -13.03 -7.47
N LYS A 403 -32.31 -13.19 -7.86
CA LYS A 403 -32.73 -14.32 -8.72
C LYS A 403 -32.54 -13.99 -10.20
N ASN A 404 -32.69 -12.72 -10.55
CA ASN A 404 -32.37 -12.17 -11.85
C ASN A 404 -31.73 -10.79 -11.66
N PRO A 405 -30.43 -10.75 -11.31
CA PRO A 405 -29.78 -9.54 -10.81
C PRO A 405 -29.98 -8.33 -11.72
N GLU A 406 -29.77 -8.47 -13.02
CA GLU A 406 -29.90 -7.36 -13.97
C GLU A 406 -31.34 -6.81 -14.02
N LYS A 407 -32.35 -7.68 -14.10
CA LYS A 407 -33.76 -7.27 -14.19
C LYS A 407 -34.28 -6.64 -12.90
N GLU A 408 -33.92 -7.24 -11.77
CA GLU A 408 -34.32 -6.81 -10.43
C GLU A 408 -33.70 -5.44 -10.11
N ALA A 409 -32.40 -5.31 -10.35
CA ALA A 409 -31.64 -4.08 -10.18
C ALA A 409 -32.15 -2.96 -11.11
N TYR A 410 -32.54 -3.30 -12.35
CA TYR A 410 -33.18 -2.35 -13.28
C TYR A 410 -34.48 -1.77 -12.72
N ALA A 411 -35.36 -2.62 -12.17
CA ALA A 411 -36.64 -2.16 -11.63
C ALA A 411 -36.46 -1.19 -10.47
N TYR A 412 -35.53 -1.48 -9.55
CA TYR A 412 -35.20 -0.57 -8.47
C TYR A 412 -34.58 0.74 -9.00
N GLY A 413 -33.58 0.66 -9.88
CA GLY A 413 -32.90 1.85 -10.40
C GLY A 413 -33.84 2.80 -11.14
N ASN A 414 -34.80 2.25 -11.88
CA ASN A 414 -35.86 3.02 -12.53
C ASN A 414 -36.75 3.75 -11.51
N ALA A 415 -37.22 3.04 -10.47
CA ALA A 415 -38.05 3.63 -9.43
C ALA A 415 -37.31 4.72 -8.63
N PHE A 416 -36.05 4.46 -8.28
CA PHE A 416 -35.18 5.38 -7.54
C PHE A 416 -34.95 6.68 -8.31
N ALA A 417 -34.49 6.59 -9.57
CA ALA A 417 -34.23 7.76 -10.39
C ALA A 417 -35.50 8.56 -10.70
N LYS A 418 -36.63 7.86 -10.93
CA LYS A 418 -37.91 8.54 -11.15
C LYS A 418 -38.28 9.44 -9.98
N HIS A 419 -38.10 8.95 -8.76
CA HIS A 419 -38.48 9.67 -7.57
C HIS A 419 -37.41 10.71 -7.16
N PHE A 420 -36.21 10.27 -6.79
CA PHE A 420 -35.22 11.15 -6.16
C PHE A 420 -34.43 12.06 -7.14
N VAL A 421 -34.40 11.73 -8.43
CA VAL A 421 -33.67 12.54 -9.43
C VAL A 421 -34.65 13.40 -10.24
N ASN A 422 -35.71 12.81 -10.79
CA ASN A 422 -36.60 13.55 -11.70
C ASN A 422 -37.77 14.25 -10.98
N GLN A 423 -38.49 13.56 -10.09
CA GLN A 423 -39.67 14.13 -9.42
C GLN A 423 -39.27 15.14 -8.34
N GLU A 424 -38.41 14.73 -7.41
CA GLU A 424 -38.02 15.54 -6.26
C GLU A 424 -36.73 16.34 -6.49
N ASN A 425 -35.87 15.91 -7.41
CA ASN A 425 -34.60 16.57 -7.75
C ASN A 425 -33.66 16.75 -6.52
N PHE A 426 -33.54 15.71 -5.70
CA PHE A 426 -32.66 15.69 -4.54
C PHE A 426 -31.23 15.25 -4.91
N ILE A 427 -31.09 14.20 -5.71
CA ILE A 427 -29.80 13.50 -5.91
C ILE A 427 -29.13 13.91 -7.23
N SER A 428 -27.83 14.21 -7.15
CA SER A 428 -27.00 14.63 -8.28
C SER A 428 -26.06 13.53 -8.79
N THR A 429 -25.53 12.71 -7.89
CA THR A 429 -24.72 11.53 -8.22
C THR A 429 -25.26 10.29 -7.52
N ILE A 430 -25.28 9.17 -8.23
CA ILE A 430 -25.64 7.87 -7.69
C ILE A 430 -24.43 6.94 -7.78
N GLU A 431 -23.98 6.46 -6.64
CA GLU A 431 -23.01 5.38 -6.55
C GLU A 431 -23.73 4.05 -6.32
N ILE A 432 -23.36 3.04 -7.10
CA ILE A 432 -23.99 1.71 -7.05
C ILE A 432 -23.12 0.77 -6.23
N GLY A 433 -23.49 0.56 -4.97
CA GLY A 433 -22.67 -0.12 -3.97
C GLY A 433 -21.79 0.85 -3.19
N ASN A 434 -20.95 0.29 -2.32
CA ASN A 434 -19.91 1.01 -1.58
C ASN A 434 -18.60 0.23 -1.66
N GLU A 435 -18.61 -0.93 -1.00
CA GLU A 435 -17.51 -1.88 -0.90
C GLU A 435 -18.04 -3.32 -0.94
N PRO A 436 -18.69 -3.76 -2.04
CA PRO A 436 -19.30 -5.08 -2.13
C PRO A 436 -18.25 -6.17 -2.37
N TRP A 437 -17.14 -6.14 -1.63
CA TRP A 437 -15.94 -6.95 -1.84
C TRP A 437 -16.18 -8.46 -1.77
N GLU A 438 -17.22 -8.83 -1.04
CA GLU A 438 -17.64 -10.21 -0.84
C GLU A 438 -18.55 -10.73 -1.97
N TYR A 439 -19.06 -9.84 -2.83
CA TYR A 439 -19.80 -10.25 -4.02
C TYR A 439 -18.89 -10.91 -5.04
N SER A 440 -19.45 -11.86 -5.78
CA SER A 440 -18.84 -12.32 -7.03
C SER A 440 -18.87 -11.21 -8.08
N GLY A 441 -17.78 -11.09 -8.85
CA GLY A 441 -17.69 -10.13 -9.96
C GLY A 441 -18.89 -10.18 -10.91
N PRO A 442 -19.31 -11.37 -11.39
CA PRO A 442 -20.47 -11.49 -12.28
C PRO A 442 -21.80 -10.99 -11.70
N VAL A 443 -22.08 -11.25 -10.41
CA VAL A 443 -23.33 -10.79 -9.78
C VAL A 443 -23.32 -9.27 -9.64
N TYR A 444 -22.23 -8.71 -9.12
CA TYR A 444 -22.10 -7.25 -9.02
C TYR A 444 -22.20 -6.58 -10.39
N GLN A 445 -21.52 -7.10 -11.42
CA GLN A 445 -21.58 -6.56 -12.78
C GLN A 445 -23.02 -6.54 -13.33
N ALA A 446 -23.80 -7.60 -13.08
CA ALA A 446 -25.21 -7.66 -13.48
C ALA A 446 -26.07 -6.66 -12.70
N VAL A 447 -25.85 -6.50 -11.39
CA VAL A 447 -26.53 -5.49 -10.56
C VAL A 447 -26.20 -4.07 -11.03
N LEU A 448 -24.91 -3.77 -11.24
CA LEU A 448 -24.42 -2.48 -11.74
C LEU A 448 -25.05 -2.14 -13.09
N LYS A 449 -25.04 -3.10 -14.02
CA LYS A 449 -25.65 -2.93 -15.35
C LYS A 449 -27.16 -2.67 -15.25
N GLY A 450 -27.86 -3.44 -14.43
CA GLY A 450 -29.30 -3.31 -14.21
C GLY A 450 -29.67 -1.95 -13.64
N LEU A 451 -29.12 -1.60 -12.47
CA LEU A 451 -29.32 -0.31 -11.82
C LEU A 451 -28.97 0.86 -12.75
N GLY A 452 -27.77 0.83 -13.33
CA GLY A 452 -27.31 1.88 -14.24
C GLY A 452 -28.24 2.07 -15.43
N SER A 453 -28.68 0.98 -16.07
CA SER A 453 -29.64 1.05 -17.19
C SER A 453 -31.02 1.55 -16.75
N GLY A 454 -31.50 1.13 -15.58
CA GLY A 454 -32.78 1.58 -15.02
C GLY A 454 -32.78 3.07 -14.72
N ILE A 455 -31.69 3.56 -14.12
CA ILE A 455 -31.46 4.98 -13.82
C ILE A 455 -31.36 5.79 -15.11
N LYS A 456 -30.49 5.40 -16.05
CA LYS A 456 -30.29 6.11 -17.32
C LYS A 456 -31.53 6.11 -18.20
N GLY A 457 -32.39 5.09 -18.10
CA GLY A 457 -33.68 5.06 -18.78
C GLY A 457 -34.66 6.15 -18.33
N VAL A 458 -34.46 6.73 -17.14
CA VAL A 458 -35.30 7.78 -16.56
C VAL A 458 -34.60 9.13 -16.55
N SER A 459 -33.33 9.16 -16.15
CA SER A 459 -32.49 10.36 -16.11
C SER A 459 -31.14 10.09 -16.79
N PRO A 460 -31.02 10.33 -18.11
CA PRO A 460 -29.78 10.10 -18.82
C PRO A 460 -28.61 10.97 -18.32
N ALA A 461 -28.91 12.13 -17.73
CA ALA A 461 -27.93 13.15 -17.35
C ALA A 461 -27.37 12.99 -15.92
N VAL A 462 -28.02 12.21 -15.05
CA VAL A 462 -27.50 11.98 -13.68
C VAL A 462 -26.19 11.22 -13.73
N THR A 463 -25.22 11.60 -12.90
CA THR A 463 -23.92 10.94 -12.82
C THR A 463 -24.06 9.60 -12.10
N ILE A 464 -23.50 8.55 -12.68
CA ILE A 464 -23.46 7.21 -12.08
C ILE A 464 -22.01 6.79 -11.83
N LEU A 465 -21.71 6.40 -10.60
CA LEU A 465 -20.44 5.79 -10.20
C LEU A 465 -20.66 4.32 -9.83
N PRO A 466 -19.71 3.43 -10.10
CA PRO A 466 -19.71 2.09 -9.51
C PRO A 466 -19.38 2.17 -8.01
N CYS A 467 -19.40 1.05 -7.30
CA CYS A 467 -18.70 0.92 -6.02
C CYS A 467 -17.25 1.35 -6.16
N ALA A 468 -16.64 1.71 -5.03
CA ALA A 468 -15.21 1.96 -4.95
C ALA A 468 -14.45 0.82 -5.63
N VAL A 469 -13.28 1.11 -6.19
CA VAL A 469 -12.35 0.13 -6.80
C VAL A 469 -10.93 0.67 -6.74
N GLN A 470 -9.93 -0.21 -6.77
CA GLN A 470 -8.54 0.19 -6.98
C GLN A 470 -7.93 -0.47 -8.22
N ALA A 471 -6.88 0.15 -8.78
CA ALA A 471 -6.23 -0.28 -10.01
C ALA A 471 -4.71 -0.51 -9.86
N PHE A 472 -4.20 -0.63 -8.64
CA PHE A 472 -2.75 -0.72 -8.35
C PHE A 472 -2.26 -2.11 -7.93
N ASP A 473 -3.13 -3.00 -7.43
CA ASP A 473 -2.72 -4.33 -6.96
C ASP A 473 -3.84 -5.37 -7.14
N LYS A 474 -3.58 -6.43 -7.90
CA LYS A 474 -4.55 -7.52 -8.14
C LYS A 474 -4.71 -8.46 -6.94
N GLY A 475 -3.69 -8.56 -6.10
CA GLY A 475 -3.55 -9.57 -5.06
C GLY A 475 -4.00 -9.12 -3.67
N LEU A 476 -4.57 -7.92 -3.53
CA LEU A 476 -5.10 -7.47 -2.25
C LEU A 476 -6.17 -8.42 -1.71
N SER A 477 -6.07 -8.75 -0.43
CA SER A 477 -7.04 -9.59 0.27
C SER A 477 -8.46 -9.01 0.29
N LEU A 478 -8.58 -7.67 0.22
CA LEU A 478 -9.84 -6.94 0.09
C LEU A 478 -10.56 -7.21 -1.23
N ASN A 479 -9.91 -7.82 -2.24
CA ASN A 479 -10.55 -8.24 -3.49
C ASN A 479 -11.31 -7.10 -4.21
N ASN A 480 -10.72 -5.91 -4.22
CA ASN A 480 -11.28 -4.65 -4.69
C ASN A 480 -10.70 -4.18 -6.04
N TYR A 481 -10.07 -5.08 -6.80
CA TYR A 481 -9.45 -4.76 -8.07
C TYR A 481 -10.49 -4.39 -9.14
N VAL A 482 -10.29 -3.28 -9.84
CA VAL A 482 -11.25 -2.67 -10.76
C VAL A 482 -11.84 -3.63 -11.79
N SER A 483 -11.01 -4.50 -12.38
CA SER A 483 -11.44 -5.42 -13.44
C SER A 483 -12.24 -6.62 -12.94
N LYS A 484 -12.33 -6.83 -11.62
CA LYS A 484 -13.30 -7.77 -11.05
C LYS A 484 -14.72 -7.23 -11.17
N TYR A 485 -14.90 -5.92 -11.05
CA TYR A 485 -16.22 -5.28 -10.94
C TYR A 485 -16.66 -4.57 -12.22
N LEU A 486 -15.70 -4.18 -13.07
CA LEU A 486 -15.97 -3.42 -14.28
C LEU A 486 -15.53 -4.16 -15.53
N THR A 487 -16.35 -4.02 -16.57
CA THR A 487 -16.10 -4.55 -17.92
C THR A 487 -16.37 -3.45 -18.95
N SER A 488 -16.01 -3.72 -20.20
CA SER A 488 -16.38 -2.85 -21.32
C SER A 488 -17.89 -2.61 -21.42
N GLU A 489 -18.72 -3.58 -21.00
CA GLU A 489 -20.19 -3.47 -21.01
C GLU A 489 -20.71 -2.61 -19.86
N THR A 490 -20.28 -2.87 -18.62
CA THR A 490 -20.73 -2.06 -17.47
C THR A 490 -20.22 -0.62 -17.53
N SER A 491 -19.08 -0.38 -18.20
CA SER A 491 -18.57 0.98 -18.43
C SER A 491 -19.49 1.86 -19.30
N GLN A 492 -20.46 1.28 -20.01
CA GLN A 492 -21.44 2.03 -20.83
C GLN A 492 -22.54 2.69 -19.99
N VAL A 493 -22.77 2.23 -18.76
CA VAL A 493 -23.86 2.74 -17.90
C VAL A 493 -23.37 3.61 -16.74
N ILE A 494 -22.05 3.81 -16.61
CA ILE A 494 -21.43 4.67 -15.59
C ILE A 494 -20.74 5.87 -16.24
N ASP A 495 -20.59 6.96 -15.48
CA ASP A 495 -20.04 8.24 -15.95
C ASP A 495 -18.67 8.56 -15.32
N GLY A 496 -18.18 7.67 -14.45
CA GLY A 496 -16.90 7.82 -13.79
C GLY A 496 -16.48 6.57 -13.04
N LEU A 497 -15.37 6.70 -12.32
CA LEU A 497 -14.87 5.71 -11.36
C LEU A 497 -14.73 6.39 -10.00
N ASN A 498 -14.78 5.60 -8.94
CA ASN A 498 -14.43 6.06 -7.60
C ASN A 498 -13.49 5.07 -6.90
N THR A 499 -12.87 5.55 -5.84
CA THR A 499 -12.01 4.75 -4.94
C THR A 499 -12.14 5.27 -3.51
N HIS A 500 -11.76 4.44 -2.56
CA HIS A 500 -11.50 4.83 -1.19
C HIS A 500 -9.99 4.87 -0.97
N ILE A 501 -9.50 5.85 -0.22
CA ILE A 501 -8.07 6.04 -0.01
C ILE A 501 -7.80 6.30 1.47
N TYR A 502 -7.10 5.37 2.10
CA TYR A 502 -6.66 5.50 3.48
C TYR A 502 -5.14 5.31 3.55
N PRO A 503 -4.35 6.37 3.83
CA PRO A 503 -2.88 6.32 3.84
C PRO A 503 -2.26 5.45 4.94
N TYR A 504 -2.43 4.13 4.85
CA TYR A 504 -1.90 3.14 5.77
C TYR A 504 -0.79 2.33 5.12
N ILE A 505 0.28 2.06 5.87
CA ILE A 505 1.36 1.18 5.42
C ILE A 505 1.75 0.20 6.51
N PHE A 506 2.26 -0.96 6.10
CA PHE A 506 3.03 -1.80 7.00
C PHE A 506 4.45 -1.22 7.14
N VAL A 507 4.86 -0.96 8.39
CA VAL A 507 6.22 -0.49 8.69
C VAL A 507 7.13 -1.66 9.05
N ALA A 508 8.39 -1.39 9.37
CA ALA A 508 9.43 -2.41 9.53
C ALA A 508 9.10 -3.49 10.58
N ASP A 509 8.29 -3.18 11.60
CA ASP A 509 7.86 -4.13 12.64
C ASP A 509 6.65 -4.99 12.23
N GLY A 510 6.13 -4.82 11.01
CA GLY A 510 4.96 -5.54 10.51
C GLY A 510 3.63 -4.98 11.00
N LYS A 511 3.61 -3.89 11.78
CA LYS A 511 2.37 -3.19 12.16
C LYS A 511 1.94 -2.25 11.05
N ARG A 512 0.62 -2.13 10.88
CA ARG A 512 0.03 -1.13 9.99
C ARG A 512 -0.09 0.20 10.73
N ARG A 513 0.32 1.30 10.09
CA ARG A 513 0.26 2.67 10.64
C ARG A 513 -0.20 3.65 9.57
N ALA A 514 -0.89 4.70 10.01
CA ALA A 514 -1.14 5.86 9.17
C ALA A 514 0.13 6.67 8.94
N ILE A 515 0.23 7.29 7.76
CA ILE A 515 1.36 8.14 7.35
C ILE A 515 0.87 9.43 6.71
N ASN A 516 1.74 10.44 6.68
CA ASN A 516 1.45 11.70 5.99
C ASN A 516 1.23 11.45 4.47
N PRO A 517 0.37 12.23 3.82
CA PRO A 517 -0.07 11.92 2.45
C PRO A 517 1.05 12.05 1.41
N GLU A 518 2.08 12.87 1.66
CA GLU A 518 3.20 13.06 0.72
C GLU A 518 4.23 11.92 0.74
N ASP A 519 4.20 11.05 1.74
CA ASP A 519 5.07 9.87 1.76
C ASP A 519 4.85 9.07 0.47
N PRO A 520 5.90 8.67 -0.26
CA PRO A 520 5.75 7.95 -1.53
C PRO A 520 4.97 6.64 -1.40
N ARG A 521 4.86 6.10 -0.17
CA ARG A 521 4.12 4.88 0.13
C ARG A 521 2.64 5.10 0.45
N SER A 522 2.21 6.36 0.59
CA SER A 522 0.82 6.72 0.84
C SER A 522 -0.08 6.24 -0.30
N GLU A 523 -1.23 5.66 0.07
CA GLU A 523 -2.24 5.22 -0.89
C GLU A 523 -2.83 6.39 -1.69
N VAL A 524 -2.63 7.66 -1.31
CA VAL A 524 -3.07 8.82 -2.11
C VAL A 524 -2.54 8.77 -3.55
N TRP A 525 -1.35 8.21 -3.74
CA TRP A 525 -0.74 8.06 -5.05
C TRP A 525 -1.42 6.98 -5.91
N SER A 526 -2.23 6.09 -5.32
CA SER A 526 -3.03 5.10 -6.06
C SER A 526 -4.03 5.72 -7.03
N LEU A 527 -4.41 6.99 -6.82
CA LEU A 527 -5.23 7.74 -7.78
C LEU A 527 -4.52 7.87 -9.14
N ASN A 528 -3.19 7.78 -9.21
CA ASN A 528 -2.45 7.71 -10.47
C ASN A 528 -2.81 6.44 -11.26
N ASN A 529 -2.96 5.31 -10.58
CA ASN A 529 -3.35 4.04 -11.20
C ASN A 529 -4.78 4.12 -11.74
N LEU A 530 -5.71 4.67 -10.95
CA LEU A 530 -7.09 4.82 -11.37
C LEU A 530 -7.21 5.82 -12.54
N ASN A 531 -6.42 6.90 -12.52
CA ASN A 531 -6.29 7.83 -13.65
C ASN A 531 -5.86 7.11 -14.94
N ARG A 532 -4.78 6.31 -14.89
CA ARG A 532 -4.32 5.55 -16.07
C ARG A 532 -5.35 4.55 -16.56
N PHE A 533 -6.04 3.87 -15.65
CA PHE A 533 -7.12 2.96 -16.01
C PHE A 533 -8.27 3.72 -16.71
N ARG A 534 -8.72 4.84 -16.13
CA ARG A 534 -9.76 5.72 -16.69
C ARG A 534 -9.35 6.23 -18.06
N ASP A 535 -8.13 6.73 -18.22
CA ASP A 535 -7.68 7.34 -19.48
C ASP A 535 -7.63 6.34 -20.64
N VAL A 536 -7.34 5.07 -20.36
CA VAL A 536 -7.34 4.00 -21.39
C VAL A 536 -8.75 3.50 -21.69
N ASN A 537 -9.55 3.24 -20.65
CA ASN A 537 -10.82 2.51 -20.80
C ASN A 537 -12.05 3.42 -20.88
N MET A 538 -11.98 4.61 -20.29
CA MET A 538 -13.09 5.53 -20.03
C MET A 538 -12.61 7.01 -20.15
N PRO A 539 -11.96 7.40 -21.27
CA PRO A 539 -11.24 8.67 -21.35
C PRO A 539 -12.14 9.87 -21.05
N GLY A 540 -11.67 10.74 -20.16
CA GLY A 540 -12.35 12.00 -19.80
C GLY A 540 -13.55 11.87 -18.85
N LYS A 541 -13.96 10.65 -18.49
CA LYS A 541 -15.00 10.39 -17.47
C LYS A 541 -14.56 10.77 -16.06
N MET A 542 -15.49 10.96 -15.15
CA MET A 542 -15.23 11.46 -13.79
C MET A 542 -14.33 10.53 -12.97
N LEU A 543 -13.54 11.09 -12.06
CA LEU A 543 -12.84 10.38 -10.99
C LEU A 543 -13.23 10.95 -9.62
N ALA A 544 -13.79 10.11 -8.75
CA ALA A 544 -14.15 10.48 -7.39
C ALA A 544 -13.30 9.74 -6.35
N VAL A 545 -13.09 10.36 -5.19
CA VAL A 545 -12.59 9.70 -3.99
C VAL A 545 -13.70 9.72 -2.95
N THR A 546 -14.56 8.70 -2.98
CA THR A 546 -15.81 8.68 -2.20
C THR A 546 -15.60 8.45 -0.71
N GLU A 547 -14.41 8.03 -0.30
CA GLU A 547 -13.98 8.03 1.09
C GLU A 547 -12.47 8.28 1.20
N TYR A 548 -12.07 9.15 2.12
CA TYR A 548 -10.70 9.27 2.61
C TYR A 548 -10.72 9.86 4.02
N GLY A 549 -9.72 9.54 4.84
CA GLY A 549 -9.68 10.05 6.20
C GLY A 549 -8.52 9.52 7.03
N TYR A 550 -8.47 10.01 8.27
CA TYR A 550 -7.52 9.60 9.29
C TYR A 550 -8.25 9.43 10.62
N ASP A 551 -7.96 8.36 11.35
CA ASP A 551 -8.47 8.16 12.69
C ASP A 551 -7.62 8.93 13.70
N SER A 552 -8.27 9.63 14.63
CA SER A 552 -7.56 10.33 15.70
C SER A 552 -8.38 10.46 16.96
N GLU A 553 -7.69 10.69 18.07
CA GLU A 553 -8.32 11.25 19.26
C GLU A 553 -8.89 12.66 18.97
N GLY A 554 -9.72 13.16 19.88
CA GLY A 554 -10.25 14.53 19.84
C GLY A 554 -11.73 14.60 20.22
N GLY A 555 -12.19 15.83 20.51
CA GLY A 555 -13.58 16.05 20.95
C GLY A 555 -13.94 15.30 22.25
N GLY A 556 -12.93 15.01 23.08
CA GLY A 556 -13.10 14.28 24.34
C GLY A 556 -13.05 12.75 24.21
N GLU A 557 -12.75 12.20 23.03
CA GLU A 557 -12.69 10.76 22.79
C GLU A 557 -11.28 10.28 22.43
N ASP A 558 -10.90 9.12 22.97
CA ASP A 558 -9.60 8.50 22.72
C ASP A 558 -9.56 7.72 21.39
N CYS A 559 -8.36 7.56 20.84
CA CYS A 559 -8.05 6.67 19.73
C CYS A 559 -6.87 5.75 20.11
N THR A 560 -7.08 4.43 20.09
CA THR A 560 -6.14 3.49 20.73
C THR A 560 -5.61 2.37 19.82
N HIS A 561 -6.00 2.33 18.56
CA HIS A 561 -5.50 1.34 17.59
C HIS A 561 -4.25 1.85 16.84
N ASP A 562 -3.50 0.96 16.19
CA ASP A 562 -2.16 1.23 15.65
C ASP A 562 -2.16 2.29 14.50
N GLU A 563 -3.28 2.49 13.82
CA GLU A 563 -3.47 3.47 12.75
C GLU A 563 -3.88 4.88 13.22
N CYS A 564 -4.12 5.08 14.51
CA CYS A 564 -4.45 6.40 15.06
C CYS A 564 -3.29 7.40 14.86
N VAL A 565 -3.64 8.62 14.44
CA VAL A 565 -2.76 9.80 14.49
C VAL A 565 -3.22 10.74 15.60
N SER A 566 -2.40 11.74 15.94
CA SER A 566 -2.85 12.81 16.85
C SER A 566 -3.96 13.66 16.19
N GLU A 567 -4.75 14.37 17.00
CA GLU A 567 -5.80 15.26 16.50
C GLU A 567 -5.24 16.37 15.58
N GLU A 568 -4.07 16.91 15.91
CA GLU A 568 -3.37 17.90 15.08
C GLU A 568 -2.93 17.30 13.73
N GLU A 569 -2.41 16.07 13.74
CA GLU A 569 -2.05 15.35 12.52
C GLU A 569 -3.26 15.04 11.66
N GLN A 570 -4.41 14.68 12.24
CA GLN A 570 -5.66 14.47 11.49
C GLN A 570 -6.02 15.73 10.67
N ALA A 571 -5.96 16.90 11.32
CA ALA A 571 -6.25 18.18 10.68
C ALA A 571 -5.23 18.53 9.58
N MET A 572 -3.93 18.37 9.86
CA MET A 572 -2.87 18.68 8.91
C MET A 572 -2.86 17.71 7.72
N TYR A 573 -2.85 16.41 7.98
CA TYR A 573 -2.82 15.37 6.94
C TYR A 573 -4.11 15.40 6.11
N GLY A 574 -5.28 15.56 6.75
CA GLY A 574 -6.54 15.70 6.03
C GLY A 574 -6.55 16.91 5.10
N THR A 575 -6.08 18.07 5.57
CA THR A 575 -5.95 19.28 4.74
C THR A 575 -5.02 19.05 3.54
N ARG A 576 -3.80 18.54 3.79
CA ARG A 576 -2.80 18.28 2.74
C ARG A 576 -3.30 17.26 1.73
N MET A 577 -3.91 16.17 2.19
CA MET A 577 -4.45 15.12 1.33
C MET A 577 -5.57 15.69 0.44
N THR A 578 -6.49 16.47 0.99
CA THR A 578 -7.57 17.13 0.23
C THR A 578 -7.01 18.00 -0.91
N LEU A 579 -5.97 18.79 -0.62
CA LEU A 579 -5.28 19.62 -1.62
C LEU A 579 -4.57 18.76 -2.68
N MET A 580 -3.96 17.63 -2.27
CA MET A 580 -3.35 16.67 -3.19
C MET A 580 -4.38 15.99 -4.08
N LEU A 581 -5.56 15.61 -3.58
CA LEU A 581 -6.62 15.02 -4.40
C LEU A 581 -7.08 15.98 -5.51
N SER A 582 -7.25 17.27 -5.17
CA SER A 582 -7.53 18.31 -6.18
C SER A 582 -6.40 18.44 -7.21
N ARG A 583 -5.14 18.44 -6.76
CA ARG A 583 -3.94 18.44 -7.64
C ARG A 583 -3.87 17.20 -8.55
N LEU A 584 -4.29 16.03 -8.07
CA LEU A 584 -4.28 14.76 -8.81
C LEU A 584 -5.47 14.60 -9.77
N GLY A 585 -6.37 15.58 -9.80
CA GLY A 585 -7.49 15.64 -10.74
C GLY A 585 -8.73 14.86 -10.30
N ALA A 586 -8.92 14.66 -8.99
CA ALA A 586 -10.21 14.17 -8.49
C ALA A 586 -11.30 15.24 -8.72
N ASP A 587 -12.41 14.84 -9.32
CA ASP A 587 -13.56 15.71 -9.61
C ASP A 587 -14.43 15.91 -8.36
N ALA A 588 -14.45 14.92 -7.44
CA ALA A 588 -15.07 15.01 -6.12
C ALA A 588 -14.29 14.15 -5.10
N PHE A 589 -14.26 14.57 -3.84
CA PHE A 589 -13.62 13.86 -2.73
C PHE A 589 -14.39 14.06 -1.43
N TYR A 590 -14.63 12.99 -0.68
CA TYR A 590 -15.50 13.01 0.50
C TYR A 590 -14.77 12.53 1.74
N TRP A 591 -14.68 13.41 2.74
CA TRP A 591 -14.10 13.04 4.03
C TRP A 591 -14.96 11.95 4.69
N TYR A 592 -14.32 10.87 5.10
CA TYR A 592 -14.89 9.88 5.99
C TYR A 592 -14.37 10.20 7.41
N PHE A 593 -15.20 10.58 8.38
CA PHE A 593 -16.67 10.68 8.40
C PHE A 593 -17.15 11.97 9.07
N PHE A 594 -18.46 12.26 9.07
CA PHE A 594 -18.97 13.47 9.72
C PHE A 594 -18.66 13.51 11.22
N SER A 595 -18.84 12.38 11.91
CA SER A 595 -18.56 12.23 13.35
C SER A 595 -17.81 10.93 13.63
N ASN A 596 -17.20 10.83 14.82
CA ASN A 596 -16.85 9.55 15.39
C ASN A 596 -18.11 8.70 15.62
N VAL A 597 -17.92 7.40 15.79
CA VAL A 597 -19.02 6.47 16.08
C VAL A 597 -18.94 5.99 17.54
N ASP A 598 -20.09 5.91 18.22
CA ASP A 598 -20.26 5.48 19.62
C ASP A 598 -19.91 4.00 19.88
N TYR A 599 -18.65 3.64 19.65
CA TYR A 599 -18.08 2.30 19.85
C TYR A 599 -16.69 2.40 20.48
N ILE A 600 -16.15 1.26 20.92
CA ILE A 600 -14.74 1.15 21.28
C ILE A 600 -13.85 1.59 20.11
N SER A 601 -12.71 2.22 20.37
CA SER A 601 -11.81 2.67 19.30
C SER A 601 -11.38 1.49 18.42
N MET A 602 -11.66 1.60 17.12
CA MET A 602 -11.27 0.65 16.09
C MET A 602 -11.21 1.37 14.74
N LEU A 603 -10.57 0.74 13.76
CA LEU A 603 -10.33 1.33 12.45
C LEU A 603 -11.59 1.99 11.86
N HIS A 604 -11.42 3.23 11.39
CA HIS A 604 -12.39 4.11 10.75
C HIS A 604 -13.40 4.78 11.70
N ASN A 605 -13.58 4.32 12.94
CA ASN A 605 -14.61 4.86 13.82
C ASN A 605 -14.17 6.09 14.64
N ARG A 606 -12.91 6.53 14.44
CA ARG A 606 -12.34 7.76 14.99
C ARG A 606 -11.98 8.78 13.92
N SER A 607 -12.50 8.59 12.71
CA SER A 607 -12.26 9.44 11.55
C SER A 607 -13.11 10.71 11.48
N GLY A 608 -14.00 10.92 12.45
CA GLY A 608 -14.92 12.05 12.50
C GLY A 608 -14.24 13.41 12.38
N LEU A 609 -14.96 14.39 11.82
CA LEU A 609 -14.65 15.81 12.03
C LEU A 609 -15.16 16.28 13.40
N THR A 610 -16.13 15.60 13.99
CA THR A 610 -16.59 15.81 15.37
C THR A 610 -16.44 14.54 16.20
N ALA A 611 -16.56 14.67 17.52
CA ALA A 611 -16.84 13.55 18.41
C ALA A 611 -18.18 12.87 18.06
N SER A 612 -18.43 11.72 18.67
CA SER A 612 -19.66 10.94 18.52
C SER A 612 -20.90 11.63 19.10
N TYR A 613 -22.07 10.99 19.01
CA TYR A 613 -23.29 11.48 19.64
C TYR A 613 -23.13 11.56 21.16
N SER A 614 -22.51 10.56 21.81
CA SER A 614 -22.24 10.61 23.26
C SER A 614 -21.19 11.64 23.63
N GLY A 615 -20.26 11.92 22.71
CA GLY A 615 -19.32 13.04 22.80
C GLY A 615 -19.92 14.40 22.45
N GLY A 616 -21.25 14.49 22.22
CA GLY A 616 -21.94 15.76 21.99
C GLY A 616 -21.67 16.42 20.63
N PHE A 617 -21.06 15.71 19.68
CA PHE A 617 -20.57 16.27 18.42
C PHE A 617 -19.61 17.45 18.60
N GLU A 618 -18.79 17.41 19.64
CA GLU A 618 -17.72 18.40 19.84
C GLU A 618 -16.79 18.45 18.62
N GLU A 619 -16.53 19.66 18.10
CA GLU A 619 -15.69 19.86 16.92
C GLU A 619 -14.25 19.44 17.19
N LYS A 620 -13.67 18.64 16.29
CA LYS A 620 -12.23 18.35 16.29
C LYS A 620 -11.50 19.41 15.48
N SER A 621 -10.18 19.48 15.65
CA SER A 621 -9.28 20.38 14.93
C SER A 621 -9.43 20.27 13.40
N ALA A 622 -9.74 19.07 12.89
CA ALA A 622 -10.00 18.85 11.47
C ALA A 622 -11.27 19.58 10.98
N PHE A 623 -12.31 19.72 11.79
CA PHE A 623 -13.52 20.47 11.44
C PHE A 623 -13.19 21.93 11.13
N SER A 624 -12.45 22.58 12.04
CA SER A 624 -12.03 23.97 11.86
C SER A 624 -11.14 24.16 10.63
N ALA A 625 -10.21 23.24 10.38
CA ALA A 625 -9.36 23.27 9.18
C ALA A 625 -10.18 23.16 7.89
N PHE A 626 -11.13 22.23 7.82
CA PHE A 626 -11.99 22.03 6.65
C PHE A 626 -12.93 23.22 6.41
N LYS A 627 -13.44 23.83 7.49
CA LYS A 627 -14.22 25.07 7.42
C LYS A 627 -13.41 26.21 6.80
N LYS A 628 -12.15 26.38 7.22
CA LYS A 628 -11.25 27.38 6.61
C LYS A 628 -10.98 27.09 5.13
N LEU A 629 -10.72 25.83 4.76
CA LEU A 629 -10.56 25.45 3.34
C LEU A 629 -11.78 25.83 2.51
N LYS A 630 -12.99 25.48 2.98
CA LYS A 630 -14.24 25.83 2.30
C LYS A 630 -14.39 27.34 2.14
N VAL A 631 -14.17 28.12 3.19
CA VAL A 631 -14.29 29.59 3.16
C VAL A 631 -13.32 30.21 2.16
N HIS A 632 -12.05 29.77 2.15
CA HIS A 632 -11.03 30.42 1.35
C HIS A 632 -10.91 29.92 -0.10
N LEU A 633 -11.24 28.65 -0.34
CA LEU A 633 -11.06 27.99 -1.63
C LEU A 633 -12.36 27.62 -2.31
N GLY A 634 -13.50 27.61 -1.61
CA GLY A 634 -14.76 27.04 -2.09
C GLY A 634 -15.20 27.52 -3.49
N ASN A 635 -14.96 28.78 -3.83
CA ASN A 635 -15.32 29.37 -5.13
C ASN A 635 -14.15 29.45 -6.14
N LEU A 636 -13.00 28.84 -5.81
CA LEU A 636 -11.78 28.87 -6.62
C LEU A 636 -11.51 27.52 -7.25
N TYR A 637 -10.80 27.53 -8.36
CA TYR A 637 -10.36 26.34 -9.08
C TYR A 637 -8.90 26.06 -8.73
N PHE A 638 -8.54 24.81 -8.49
CA PHE A 638 -7.13 24.43 -8.59
C PHE A 638 -6.63 24.82 -9.99
N ASN A 639 -5.48 25.48 -10.07
CA ASN A 639 -4.94 25.99 -11.33
C ASN A 639 -3.67 25.27 -11.75
N LYS A 640 -2.66 25.24 -10.87
CA LYS A 640 -1.35 24.66 -11.17
C LYS A 640 -0.53 24.41 -9.91
N VAL A 641 0.51 23.59 -10.06
CA VAL A 641 1.64 23.56 -9.13
C VAL A 641 2.57 24.73 -9.38
N VAL A 642 2.94 25.40 -8.30
CA VAL A 642 3.99 26.42 -8.27
C VAL A 642 5.32 25.79 -7.83
N LEU A 643 5.27 24.90 -6.84
CA LEU A 643 6.41 24.14 -6.34
C LEU A 643 5.94 22.76 -5.85
N GLU A 644 6.65 21.70 -6.17
CA GLU A 644 6.38 20.33 -5.70
C GLU A 644 7.72 19.58 -5.69
N ASN A 645 8.40 19.57 -4.55
CA ASN A 645 9.72 18.94 -4.36
C ASN A 645 9.88 18.34 -2.95
N ASP A 646 11.09 17.93 -2.58
CA ASP A 646 11.43 17.32 -1.30
C ASP A 646 11.37 18.27 -0.09
N GLN A 647 11.18 19.57 -0.32
CA GLN A 647 11.12 20.60 0.73
C GLN A 647 9.68 21.05 1.00
N ALA A 648 8.95 21.39 -0.05
CA ALA A 648 7.63 22.00 0.06
C ALA A 648 6.74 21.74 -1.15
N TYR A 649 5.43 21.69 -0.89
CA TYR A 649 4.39 21.73 -1.90
C TYR A 649 3.69 23.08 -1.86
N VAL A 650 3.43 23.64 -3.05
CA VAL A 650 2.77 24.93 -3.25
C VAL A 650 1.80 24.86 -4.43
N TYR A 651 0.50 24.97 -4.14
CA TYR A 651 -0.57 24.88 -5.13
C TYR A 651 -1.24 26.24 -5.30
N ALA A 652 -1.51 26.62 -6.56
CA ALA A 652 -2.18 27.87 -6.89
C ALA A 652 -3.66 27.64 -7.21
N PHE A 653 -4.51 28.51 -6.69
CA PHE A 653 -5.95 28.52 -6.90
C PHE A 653 -6.39 29.83 -7.55
N ALA A 654 -7.26 29.74 -8.55
CA ALA A 654 -7.68 30.85 -9.40
C ALA A 654 -9.19 31.07 -9.37
N ASP A 655 -9.63 32.28 -9.72
CA ASP A 655 -11.03 32.56 -10.02
C ASP A 655 -11.43 31.97 -11.40
N GLY A 656 -12.72 32.09 -11.76
CA GLY A 656 -13.24 31.61 -13.04
C GLY A 656 -12.67 32.31 -14.27
N GLN A 657 -11.88 33.38 -14.11
CA GLN A 657 -11.17 34.07 -15.18
C GLN A 657 -9.69 33.64 -15.26
N GLY A 658 -9.25 32.71 -14.39
CA GLY A 658 -7.89 32.22 -14.33
C GLY A 658 -6.91 33.13 -13.58
N LYS A 659 -7.38 34.19 -12.89
CA LYS A 659 -6.51 35.02 -12.05
C LYS A 659 -6.24 34.29 -10.74
N ILE A 660 -4.96 34.07 -10.42
CA ILE A 660 -4.55 33.46 -9.15
C ILE A 660 -4.97 34.35 -7.99
N LYS A 661 -5.70 33.78 -7.01
CA LYS A 661 -6.17 34.47 -5.80
C LYS A 661 -5.51 33.95 -4.54
N LYS A 662 -5.18 32.66 -4.51
CA LYS A 662 -4.62 31.99 -3.33
C LYS A 662 -3.49 31.06 -3.75
N LEU A 663 -2.45 30.98 -2.93
CA LEU A 663 -1.52 29.86 -2.91
C LEU A 663 -1.69 29.13 -1.58
N ILE A 664 -1.62 27.79 -1.60
CA ILE A 664 -1.51 27.01 -0.37
C ILE A 664 -0.13 26.36 -0.34
N ALA A 665 0.61 26.53 0.75
CA ALA A 665 2.00 26.11 0.88
C ALA A 665 2.27 25.38 2.20
N TRP A 666 3.05 24.30 2.17
CA TRP A 666 3.49 23.60 3.38
C TRP A 666 4.83 22.87 3.19
N ARG A 667 5.50 22.58 4.31
CA ARG A 667 6.72 21.75 4.34
C ARG A 667 6.37 20.28 4.36
N LEU A 668 7.09 19.49 3.58
CA LEU A 668 7.01 18.02 3.63
C LEU A 668 7.61 17.50 4.92
N THR A 669 6.77 16.87 5.75
CA THR A 669 7.20 16.36 7.05
C THR A 669 6.17 15.40 7.62
N SER A 670 6.67 14.35 8.28
CA SER A 670 5.92 13.32 9.01
C SER A 670 6.11 13.42 10.53
N GLU A 671 6.88 14.42 10.99
CA GLU A 671 7.25 14.63 12.38
C GLU A 671 7.61 16.09 12.59
N ASN A 672 7.70 16.57 13.84
CA ASN A 672 8.15 17.94 14.14
C ASN A 672 7.37 19.00 13.33
N HIS A 673 6.05 18.86 13.24
CA HIS A 673 5.19 19.69 12.38
C HIS A 673 5.28 21.18 12.64
N THR A 674 5.77 21.60 13.81
CA THR A 674 5.95 23.00 14.20
C THR A 674 7.30 23.60 13.81
N LYS A 675 8.28 22.76 13.43
CA LYS A 675 9.61 23.24 13.02
C LYS A 675 9.48 24.07 11.73
N THR A 676 10.13 25.21 11.69
CA THR A 676 10.10 26.12 10.54
C THR A 676 11.24 25.86 9.56
N MET A 677 10.95 26.03 8.25
CA MET A 677 11.92 26.07 7.16
C MET A 677 11.62 27.26 6.24
N TRP A 678 12.64 28.04 5.88
CA TRP A 678 12.48 29.13 4.92
C TRP A 678 12.51 28.58 3.49
N ILE A 679 11.46 28.86 2.73
CA ILE A 679 11.29 28.41 1.34
C ILE A 679 11.09 29.63 0.44
N ASP A 680 11.77 29.64 -0.71
CA ASP A 680 11.55 30.62 -1.77
C ASP A 680 10.52 30.05 -2.77
N ILE A 681 9.30 30.59 -2.74
CA ILE A 681 8.23 30.22 -3.67
C ILE A 681 8.41 31.05 -4.95
N PRO A 682 8.56 30.44 -6.14
CA PRO A 682 8.76 31.16 -7.41
C PRO A 682 7.46 31.79 -7.92
N PHE A 683 6.95 32.77 -7.16
CA PHE A 683 5.71 33.49 -7.45
C PHE A 683 5.93 34.98 -7.22
N LYS A 684 5.49 35.79 -8.19
CA LYS A 684 5.57 37.25 -8.12
C LYS A 684 4.25 37.80 -7.56
N ALA A 685 4.34 38.51 -6.44
CA ALA A 685 3.23 39.26 -5.85
C ALA A 685 3.76 40.61 -5.33
N SER A 686 2.95 41.67 -5.42
CA SER A 686 3.25 42.96 -4.79
C SER A 686 2.69 43.09 -3.37
N ASN A 687 1.61 42.38 -3.06
CA ASN A 687 1.01 42.36 -1.73
C ASN A 687 0.35 41.01 -1.44
N ILE A 688 0.58 40.48 -0.23
CA ILE A 688 0.00 39.23 0.24
C ILE A 688 -0.47 39.32 1.69
N ASP A 689 -1.39 38.44 2.04
CA ASP A 689 -1.76 38.14 3.43
C ASP A 689 -1.59 36.63 3.70
N THR A 690 -1.28 36.25 4.93
CA THR A 690 -0.94 34.86 5.29
C THR A 690 -1.67 34.37 6.54
N GLU A 691 -2.14 33.13 6.50
CA GLU A 691 -2.82 32.49 7.63
C GLU A 691 -2.48 30.99 7.69
N PHE A 692 -2.38 30.42 8.89
CA PHE A 692 -2.31 28.97 9.08
C PHE A 692 -3.70 28.32 8.95
N ILE A 693 -3.78 27.17 8.28
CA ILE A 693 -5.04 26.43 8.13
C ILE A 693 -5.43 25.71 9.42
N VAL A 694 -4.47 25.12 10.13
CA VAL A 694 -4.74 24.42 11.39
C VAL A 694 -4.41 25.32 12.57
N ASP A 695 -5.33 25.48 13.52
CA ASP A 695 -5.06 26.23 14.75
C ASP A 695 -4.40 25.29 15.76
N THR A 696 -3.06 25.23 15.76
CA THR A 696 -2.30 24.45 16.76
C THR A 696 -2.07 25.28 18.02
N GLN A 697 -1.89 24.62 19.17
CA GLN A 697 -1.59 25.34 20.43
C GLN A 697 -0.34 26.22 20.29
N SER A 698 0.68 25.73 19.58
CA SER A 698 1.95 26.43 19.41
C SER A 698 1.90 27.62 18.44
N GLN A 699 0.89 27.69 17.56
CA GLN A 699 0.75 28.71 16.52
C GLN A 699 -0.52 29.55 16.66
N SER A 700 -1.30 29.34 17.71
CA SER A 700 -2.52 30.10 17.97
C SER A 700 -2.24 31.61 17.98
N GLY A 701 -2.95 32.35 17.13
CA GLY A 701 -2.79 33.80 16.97
C GLY A 701 -1.50 34.25 16.27
N GLN A 702 -0.70 33.34 15.72
CA GLN A 702 0.49 33.67 14.94
C GLN A 702 0.21 33.63 13.43
N VAL A 703 0.95 34.44 12.67
CA VAL A 703 0.96 34.39 11.20
C VAL A 703 2.34 33.96 10.68
N PRO A 704 2.42 33.27 9.54
CA PRO A 704 3.69 32.88 8.94
C PRO A 704 4.54 34.10 8.56
N SER A 705 5.80 34.13 9.00
CA SER A 705 6.78 35.15 8.60
C SER A 705 7.12 35.04 7.11
N TYR A 706 7.15 36.17 6.40
CA TYR A 706 7.54 36.20 4.99
C TYR A 706 8.29 37.49 4.60
N SER A 707 8.91 37.46 3.43
CA SER A 707 9.43 38.63 2.72
C SER A 707 9.18 38.51 1.22
N LEU A 708 8.75 39.61 0.59
CA LEU A 708 8.52 39.67 -0.85
C LEU A 708 9.84 40.00 -1.56
N GLN A 709 10.17 39.19 -2.57
CA GLN A 709 11.29 39.40 -3.48
C GLN A 709 10.76 39.68 -4.89
N THR A 710 11.63 40.17 -5.79
CA THR A 710 11.24 40.59 -7.15
C THR A 710 10.44 39.52 -7.92
N ASN A 711 10.79 38.25 -7.77
CA ASN A 711 10.15 37.12 -8.47
C ASN A 711 9.83 35.94 -7.52
N ALA A 712 9.82 36.16 -6.21
CA ALA A 712 9.59 35.09 -5.24
C ALA A 712 8.94 35.61 -3.95
N ILE A 713 8.25 34.71 -3.25
CA ILE A 713 7.81 34.89 -1.87
C ILE A 713 8.70 34.02 -1.00
N ARG A 714 9.51 34.63 -0.14
CA ARG A 714 10.30 33.88 0.85
C ARG A 714 9.50 33.75 2.14
N ILE A 715 9.09 32.55 2.49
CA ILE A 715 8.16 32.29 3.61
C ILE A 715 8.66 31.18 4.52
N ALA A 716 8.39 31.34 5.81
CA ALA A 716 8.63 30.36 6.86
C ALA A 716 7.51 29.31 6.87
N LEU A 717 7.76 28.13 6.29
CA LEU A 717 6.80 27.02 6.26
C LEU A 717 7.07 26.02 7.38
N THR A 718 5.98 25.48 7.93
CA THR A 718 5.98 24.33 8.84
C THR A 718 5.20 23.19 8.20
N GLY A 719 4.93 22.13 8.96
CA GLY A 719 4.00 21.10 8.51
C GLY A 719 2.56 21.61 8.40
N ASN A 720 2.19 22.67 9.10
CA ASN A 720 0.86 23.25 9.00
C ASN A 720 0.71 23.99 7.67
N PRO A 721 -0.29 23.65 6.84
CA PRO A 721 -0.54 24.38 5.60
C PRO A 721 -0.86 25.85 5.82
N VAL A 722 -0.30 26.69 4.95
CA VAL A 722 -0.46 28.15 4.97
C VAL A 722 -1.28 28.59 3.76
N ILE A 723 -2.30 29.40 4.01
CA ILE A 723 -3.01 30.17 3.00
C ILE A 723 -2.22 31.45 2.72
N ILE A 724 -1.90 31.70 1.46
CA ILE A 724 -1.30 32.94 0.98
C ILE A 724 -2.31 33.63 0.06
N THR A 725 -2.86 34.75 0.49
CA THR A 725 -3.83 35.55 -0.27
C THR A 725 -3.13 36.58 -1.12
N VAL A 726 -3.37 36.57 -2.43
CA VAL A 726 -2.85 37.58 -3.35
C VAL A 726 -3.83 38.76 -3.38
N ILE A 727 -3.35 39.96 -3.03
CA ILE A 727 -4.19 41.17 -2.91
C ILE A 727 -4.13 42.06 -4.17
N ASP A 728 -3.21 41.74 -5.09
CA ASP A 728 -2.92 42.50 -6.31
C ASP A 728 -4.09 42.64 -7.30
#